data_AF-A0A9D3YUI8-F1
#
_entry.id   AF-A0A9D3YUI8-F1
#
_cell.length_a   1.000
_cell.length_b   1.000
_cell.length_c   1.000
_cell.angle_alpha   90.00
_cell.angle_beta   90.00
_cell.angle_gamma   90.00
#
_symmetry.space_group_name_H-M   'P 1'
#
loop_
_entity.id
_entity.type
_entity.pdbx_description
1 polymer ?
#
loop_
_entity_poly.entity_id
_entity_poly.type
_entity_poly.pdbx_seq_one_letter_code
_entity_poly.pdbx_strand_id
1 'polypeptide(L)'
;MLSESRKTPEDVQQLDPKAITLFYKALKDGKEKVNNIRLMVVGMYGVGKTSLMNNLIWEFRNKTHAKQPLSTEGIDIHRCKLMTDGDWCLDKDLKGVKYEGRIQKLVCNNQMSTDTHSATEYNDETANSHVTLYEKITSTKDHETQTQSEPLQTFKERLALEKDDEILQHGIKFAKKMLETNSDNSEKGKALLDESKSEITVSVWDFAGQTLYYSTHQFFLNKRSIYVVVMDMTKSLEDVVSKWDGIGIRCGLVDECTYLDIFKFWLNSIHMNSDYQAGKRTIKPTIILVGTRKDKMKGSAEEIEKNMNLYFDDALCSFDDNSPIFEHIYSNRFLVNNLSPNDPAFGELQKEIISLAAKQDYWDEEYPVRWIHMEQTFDKMRAQKLQIVKMKDVEEENLKKVHPLGKEELTLFLELQHKQGNIIFFNSGKLKDFVVLAPQWIIEAFKCFIPHNQKIKATVLKDWEEYKKHAILKPNVLSEVMKNSPPYIHEYEDAVIRYMEYLNVIAQPLPNADAINGIPNQHERVRDETSGLYDYNPKMLNCHIVPCLLSRAPPPIDSFTSPDKPRTPVLAFVFCGKFMPPSFFHRLVAVCIRAWPISQERDQYCLFNGLAIFDLNSIYTLRIWYMDYIIYARIVCCSENAKLDNFVWRIQEVRHTLKNSLQDFVHQSSPAFEENIQCPDMKVSLHNKGLFRVKQFDYETEMSCPVCSIPHTVKRSDAMKHWFNEMLDQNETDMEIN
;
A
#
# COMPACT_ATOMS: atom_id res chain seq x y z
N MET A 1 -4.59 -10.18 36.64
CA MET A 1 -5.64 -9.72 35.70
C MET A 1 -5.23 -9.97 34.24
N LEU A 2 -4.83 -11.19 33.89
CA LEU A 2 -4.24 -11.55 32.57
C LEU A 2 -4.87 -12.83 31.97
N SER A 3 -6.12 -13.16 32.30
CA SER A 3 -6.72 -14.47 31.96
C SER A 3 -8.03 -14.40 31.14
N GLU A 4 -8.34 -13.27 30.52
CA GLU A 4 -9.28 -13.25 29.39
C GLU A 4 -8.48 -12.85 28.15
N SER A 5 -8.14 -13.82 27.29
CA SER A 5 -7.57 -13.57 25.97
C SER A 5 -8.65 -12.94 25.07
N ARG A 6 -8.93 -11.66 25.30
CA ARG A 6 -9.80 -10.83 24.47
C ARG A 6 -9.20 -10.74 23.07
N LYS A 7 -9.99 -10.97 22.02
CA LYS A 7 -9.63 -10.78 20.59
C LYS A 7 -9.40 -9.29 20.30
N THR A 8 -8.35 -8.75 20.88
CA THR A 8 -7.89 -7.38 20.66
C THR A 8 -7.10 -7.36 19.35
N PRO A 9 -7.33 -6.40 18.44
CA PRO A 9 -6.63 -6.35 17.16
C PRO A 9 -5.11 -6.38 17.33
N GLU A 10 -4.42 -7.23 16.56
CA GLU A 10 -2.96 -7.37 16.61
C GLU A 10 -2.26 -6.02 16.38
N ASP A 11 -2.80 -5.21 15.45
CA ASP A 11 -2.23 -3.90 15.11
C ASP A 11 -2.27 -2.90 16.28
N VAL A 12 -3.16 -3.10 17.26
CA VAL A 12 -3.19 -2.32 18.51
C VAL A 12 -2.11 -2.81 19.46
N GLN A 13 -1.84 -4.12 19.51
CA GLN A 13 -0.80 -4.70 20.38
C GLN A 13 0.62 -4.27 19.99
N GLN A 14 0.80 -3.87 18.72
CA GLN A 14 2.05 -3.33 18.18
C GLN A 14 2.20 -1.81 18.38
N LEU A 15 1.23 -1.14 19.00
CA LEU A 15 1.30 0.30 19.30
C LEU A 15 2.02 0.57 20.61
N ASP A 16 2.32 1.84 20.87
CA ASP A 16 2.90 2.26 22.13
C ASP A 16 1.94 2.00 23.31
N PRO A 17 2.46 1.87 24.55
CA PRO A 17 1.63 1.57 25.72
C PRO A 17 0.49 2.56 26.00
N LYS A 18 0.63 3.83 25.58
CA LYS A 18 -0.42 4.84 25.78
C LYS A 18 -1.57 4.59 24.81
N ALA A 19 -1.28 4.35 23.53
CA ALA A 19 -2.28 4.00 22.52
C ALA A 19 -3.07 2.73 22.91
N ILE A 20 -2.38 1.69 23.42
CA ILE A 20 -3.03 0.48 23.94
C ILE A 20 -4.01 0.81 25.07
N THR A 21 -3.58 1.63 26.03
CA THR A 21 -4.41 2.04 27.17
C THR A 21 -5.64 2.83 26.71
N LEU A 22 -5.46 3.73 25.74
CA LEU A 22 -6.53 4.54 25.18
C LEU A 22 -7.57 3.69 24.44
N PHE A 23 -7.12 2.70 23.66
CA PHE A 23 -8.00 1.73 23.00
C PHE A 23 -8.84 0.94 24.00
N TYR A 24 -8.21 0.38 25.05
CA TYR A 24 -8.94 -0.36 26.07
C TYR A 24 -9.89 0.51 26.89
N LYS A 25 -9.57 1.79 27.08
CA LYS A 25 -10.50 2.75 27.69
C LYS A 25 -11.73 2.93 26.80
N ALA A 26 -11.54 3.14 25.49
CA ALA A 26 -12.63 3.30 24.54
C ALA A 26 -13.53 2.05 24.45
N LEU A 27 -12.96 0.84 24.58
CA LEU A 27 -13.73 -0.41 24.62
C LEU A 27 -14.66 -0.52 25.83
N LYS A 28 -14.33 0.11 26.97
CA LYS A 28 -15.19 0.10 28.16
C LYS A 28 -16.49 0.87 27.96
N ASP A 29 -16.48 1.87 27.08
CA ASP A 29 -17.64 2.71 26.79
C ASP A 29 -18.66 2.00 25.88
N GLY A 30 -18.29 0.84 25.33
CA GLY A 30 -19.10 0.02 24.44
C GLY A 30 -18.26 -0.59 23.34
N LYS A 31 -18.57 -1.83 22.97
CA LYS A 31 -17.84 -2.59 21.95
C LYS A 31 -18.78 -3.36 21.02
N GLU A 32 -18.36 -3.53 19.77
CA GLU A 32 -19.06 -4.34 18.77
C GLU A 32 -18.04 -5.23 18.04
N LYS A 33 -18.50 -6.37 17.55
CA LYS A 33 -17.70 -7.27 16.73
C LYS A 33 -17.77 -6.88 15.25
N VAL A 34 -16.62 -6.78 14.62
CA VAL A 34 -16.51 -6.37 13.20
C VAL A 34 -16.12 -7.57 12.33
N ASN A 35 -16.87 -7.78 11.26
CA ASN A 35 -16.69 -8.88 10.32
C ASN A 35 -16.53 -8.36 8.88
N ASN A 36 -15.29 -8.12 8.50
CA ASN A 36 -14.92 -7.53 7.21
C ASN A 36 -14.08 -8.51 6.40
N ILE A 37 -14.49 -8.77 5.16
CA ILE A 37 -13.75 -9.55 4.18
C ILE A 37 -13.06 -8.59 3.22
N ARG A 38 -11.75 -8.75 3.05
CA ARG A 38 -10.99 -8.07 2.01
C ARG A 38 -10.50 -9.10 1.01
N LEU A 39 -11.08 -9.08 -0.19
CA LEU A 39 -10.75 -9.98 -1.28
C LEU A 39 -9.86 -9.26 -2.30
N MET A 40 -8.63 -9.73 -2.47
CA MET A 40 -7.61 -9.14 -3.34
C MET A 40 -7.42 -10.04 -4.56
N VAL A 41 -7.90 -9.62 -5.73
CA VAL A 41 -7.80 -10.39 -6.98
C VAL A 41 -6.55 -9.94 -7.75
N VAL A 42 -5.59 -10.86 -7.92
CA VAL A 42 -4.28 -10.58 -8.50
C VAL A 42 -3.91 -11.63 -9.57
N GLY A 43 -2.94 -11.31 -10.43
CA GLY A 43 -2.54 -12.16 -11.55
C GLY A 43 -2.18 -11.36 -12.79
N MET A 44 -1.71 -12.03 -13.85
CA MET A 44 -1.23 -11.36 -15.07
C MET A 44 -2.34 -10.57 -15.79
N TYR A 45 -1.96 -9.62 -16.64
CA TYR A 45 -2.91 -8.95 -17.53
C TYR A 45 -3.62 -9.96 -18.45
N GLY A 46 -4.93 -9.78 -18.65
CA GLY A 46 -5.71 -10.59 -19.59
C GLY A 46 -6.08 -12.02 -19.15
N VAL A 47 -5.78 -12.41 -17.90
CA VAL A 47 -6.16 -13.72 -17.35
C VAL A 47 -7.63 -13.80 -16.90
N GLY A 48 -8.39 -12.70 -16.97
CA GLY A 48 -9.82 -12.70 -16.63
C GLY A 48 -10.16 -12.37 -15.18
N LYS A 49 -9.33 -11.59 -14.49
CA LYS A 49 -9.55 -11.11 -13.11
C LYS A 49 -10.82 -10.29 -12.96
N THR A 50 -10.96 -9.24 -13.77
CA THR A 50 -12.14 -8.37 -13.82
C THR A 50 -13.40 -9.16 -14.18
N SER A 51 -13.29 -10.14 -15.09
CA SER A 51 -14.40 -11.02 -15.44
C SER A 51 -14.81 -11.94 -14.29
N LEU A 52 -13.83 -12.51 -13.57
CA LEU A 52 -14.08 -13.30 -12.35
C LEU A 52 -14.79 -12.46 -11.30
N MET A 53 -14.27 -11.26 -11.01
CA MET A 53 -14.89 -10.30 -10.09
C MET A 53 -16.33 -9.96 -10.49
N ASN A 54 -16.57 -9.66 -11.76
CA ASN A 54 -17.91 -9.33 -12.26
C ASN A 54 -18.92 -10.46 -12.06
N ASN A 55 -18.48 -11.72 -12.08
CA ASN A 55 -19.35 -12.87 -11.81
C ASN A 55 -19.58 -13.10 -10.30
N LEU A 56 -18.69 -12.61 -9.43
CA LEU A 56 -18.85 -12.68 -7.96
C LEU A 56 -19.77 -11.58 -7.41
N ILE A 57 -19.97 -10.48 -8.14
CA ILE A 57 -20.80 -9.34 -7.71
C ILE A 57 -22.13 -9.38 -8.46
N TRP A 58 -23.23 -9.46 -7.71
CA TRP A 58 -24.59 -9.68 -8.25
C TRP A 58 -24.99 -8.62 -9.30
N GLU A 59 -24.76 -7.33 -9.04
CA GLU A 59 -25.11 -6.26 -9.99
C GLU A 59 -24.31 -6.33 -11.29
N PHE A 60 -23.10 -6.87 -11.26
CA PHE A 60 -22.27 -7.00 -12.45
C PHE A 60 -22.65 -8.26 -13.23
N ARG A 61 -22.92 -9.36 -12.52
CA ARG A 61 -23.40 -10.64 -13.08
C ARG A 61 -24.71 -10.47 -13.86
N ASN A 62 -25.64 -9.65 -13.36
CA ASN A 62 -26.99 -9.51 -13.90
C ASN A 62 -27.18 -8.34 -14.89
N LYS A 63 -26.11 -7.64 -15.28
CA LYS A 63 -26.22 -6.60 -16.32
C LYS A 63 -26.43 -7.22 -17.70
N THR A 64 -27.63 -7.04 -18.26
CA THR A 64 -28.10 -7.56 -19.56
C THR A 64 -27.31 -7.10 -20.79
N HIS A 65 -26.42 -6.10 -20.65
CA HIS A 65 -25.58 -5.57 -21.74
C HIS A 65 -24.15 -5.23 -21.29
N ALA A 66 -23.51 -6.10 -20.49
CA ALA A 66 -22.11 -5.89 -20.18
C ALA A 66 -21.26 -6.06 -21.46
N LYS A 67 -20.75 -4.93 -22.01
CA LYS A 67 -19.60 -4.96 -22.93
C LYS A 67 -18.49 -5.78 -22.27
N GLN A 68 -17.66 -6.48 -23.06
CA GLN A 68 -16.48 -7.15 -22.52
C GLN A 68 -15.74 -6.18 -21.59
N PRO A 69 -15.40 -6.59 -20.35
CA PRO A 69 -14.77 -5.69 -19.40
C PRO A 69 -13.47 -5.17 -20.02
N LEU A 70 -13.29 -3.85 -19.97
CA LEU A 70 -12.04 -3.23 -20.35
C LEU A 70 -10.93 -3.71 -19.40
N SER A 71 -9.68 -3.59 -19.84
CA SER A 71 -8.57 -3.83 -18.94
C SER A 71 -8.66 -2.90 -17.74
N THR A 72 -8.52 -3.46 -16.54
CA THR A 72 -8.24 -2.67 -15.34
C THR A 72 -6.94 -1.91 -15.56
N GLU A 73 -6.98 -0.62 -15.25
CA GLU A 73 -5.81 0.24 -15.11
C GLU A 73 -5.67 0.52 -13.61
N GLY A 74 -4.47 0.42 -13.02
CA GLY A 74 -4.24 0.54 -11.57
C GLY A 74 -5.02 -0.46 -10.71
N ILE A 75 -5.92 -0.01 -9.84
CA ILE A 75 -6.70 -0.87 -8.94
C ILE A 75 -8.14 -0.36 -8.89
N ASP A 76 -9.11 -1.25 -8.96
CA ASP A 76 -10.54 -0.92 -8.78
C ASP A 76 -11.06 -1.55 -7.49
N ILE A 77 -11.68 -0.73 -6.63
CA ILE A 77 -12.19 -1.16 -5.31
C ILE A 77 -13.72 -1.12 -5.29
N HIS A 78 -14.34 -2.26 -4.99
CA HIS A 78 -15.78 -2.40 -4.85
C HIS A 78 -16.15 -2.81 -3.43
N ARG A 79 -17.09 -2.09 -2.82
CA ARG A 79 -17.67 -2.45 -1.52
C ARG A 79 -19.02 -3.11 -1.70
N CYS A 80 -19.16 -4.26 -1.07
CA CYS A 80 -20.33 -5.11 -1.16
C CYS A 80 -20.84 -5.48 0.23
N LYS A 81 -22.15 -5.74 0.31
CA LYS A 81 -22.84 -6.33 1.46
C LYS A 81 -23.25 -7.75 1.11
N LEU A 82 -23.20 -8.62 2.11
CA LEU A 82 -23.68 -9.99 1.98
C LEU A 82 -25.19 -10.03 2.21
N MET A 83 -25.93 -10.52 1.22
CA MET A 83 -27.38 -10.69 1.28
C MET A 83 -27.75 -12.01 1.98
N THR A 84 -29.01 -12.14 2.40
CA THR A 84 -29.51 -13.34 3.11
C THR A 84 -29.47 -14.62 2.28
N ASP A 85 -29.47 -14.51 0.96
CA ASP A 85 -29.32 -15.60 -0.01
C ASP A 85 -27.85 -15.95 -0.29
N GLY A 86 -26.90 -15.21 0.29
CA GLY A 86 -25.46 -15.38 0.11
C GLY A 86 -24.85 -14.61 -1.06
N ASP A 87 -25.66 -13.89 -1.84
CA ASP A 87 -25.17 -13.07 -2.95
C ASP A 87 -24.48 -11.80 -2.43
N TRP A 88 -23.49 -11.32 -3.19
CA TRP A 88 -22.73 -10.11 -2.87
C TRP A 88 -23.28 -8.94 -3.70
N CYS A 89 -23.86 -7.95 -3.03
CA CYS A 89 -24.45 -6.79 -3.68
C CYS A 89 -23.65 -5.52 -3.37
N LEU A 90 -23.49 -4.63 -4.36
CA LEU A 90 -22.82 -3.34 -4.18
C LEU A 90 -23.53 -2.50 -3.13
N ASP A 91 -22.76 -1.91 -2.23
CA ASP A 91 -23.28 -0.97 -1.24
C ASP A 91 -23.50 0.43 -1.86
N LYS A 92 -24.50 0.54 -2.73
CA LYS A 92 -24.78 1.75 -3.54
C LYS A 92 -25.08 2.99 -2.72
N ASP A 93 -25.69 2.81 -1.56
CA ASP A 93 -26.04 3.93 -0.70
C ASP A 93 -24.85 4.36 0.17
N LEU A 94 -23.77 3.55 0.24
CA LEU A 94 -22.73 3.64 1.27
C LEU A 94 -23.37 3.96 2.64
N LYS A 95 -24.57 3.43 2.87
CA LYS A 95 -25.28 3.54 4.13
C LYS A 95 -24.51 2.59 5.01
N GLY A 96 -23.43 3.13 5.60
CA GLY A 96 -22.74 2.52 6.71
C GLY A 96 -23.80 1.89 7.57
N VAL A 97 -23.70 0.57 7.66
CA VAL A 97 -24.45 -0.42 8.43
C VAL A 97 -25.60 0.14 9.27
N LYS A 98 -26.74 -0.57 9.30
CA LYS A 98 -27.85 -0.34 10.24
C LYS A 98 -27.45 -0.63 11.70
N TYR A 99 -26.36 -0.05 12.20
CA TYR A 99 -26.02 -0.04 13.62
C TYR A 99 -26.85 0.99 14.40
N GLU A 100 -27.59 1.90 13.76
CA GLU A 100 -28.35 2.96 14.45
C GLU A 100 -29.26 2.40 15.56
N GLY A 101 -29.97 1.29 15.29
CA GLY A 101 -30.86 0.66 16.27
C GLY A 101 -30.17 -0.10 17.41
N ARG A 102 -28.95 -0.66 17.18
CA ARG A 102 -28.15 -1.34 18.20
C ARG A 102 -27.33 -0.35 19.04
N ILE A 103 -26.80 0.70 18.41
CA ILE A 103 -26.07 1.80 19.04
C ILE A 103 -26.98 2.56 19.99
N GLN A 104 -28.22 2.89 19.60
CA GLN A 104 -29.17 3.53 20.51
C GLN A 104 -29.49 2.68 21.75
N LYS A 105 -29.61 1.35 21.60
CA LYS A 105 -29.84 0.44 22.73
C LYS A 105 -28.62 0.31 23.65
N LEU A 106 -27.40 0.23 23.11
CA LEU A 106 -26.17 0.13 23.90
C LEU A 106 -25.83 1.45 24.62
N VAL A 107 -26.05 2.59 23.95
CA VAL A 107 -25.83 3.93 24.52
C VAL A 107 -26.85 4.27 25.60
N CYS A 108 -28.13 3.92 25.43
CA CYS A 108 -29.13 4.09 26.49
C CYS A 108 -28.87 3.19 27.71
N ASN A 109 -28.40 1.95 27.53
CA ASN A 109 -28.12 1.05 28.64
C ASN A 109 -26.91 1.48 29.49
N ASN A 110 -25.91 2.15 28.91
CA ASN A 110 -24.78 2.72 29.66
C ASN A 110 -25.14 4.01 30.43
N GLN A 111 -26.24 4.69 30.07
CA GLN A 111 -26.77 5.83 30.84
C GLN A 111 -27.66 5.37 32.00
N MET A 112 -28.31 4.20 31.91
CA MET A 112 -29.13 3.65 33.00
C MET A 112 -28.32 2.94 34.09
N SER A 113 -27.04 2.60 33.83
CA SER A 113 -26.16 1.92 34.78
C SER A 113 -25.29 2.86 35.64
N THR A 114 -25.35 4.17 35.40
CA THR A 114 -24.68 5.18 36.26
C THR A 114 -25.57 5.77 37.36
N ASP A 115 -26.85 5.42 37.43
CA ASP A 115 -27.81 6.02 38.38
C ASP A 115 -28.16 5.17 39.62
N THR A 116 -27.45 4.08 39.87
CA THR A 116 -27.61 3.32 41.12
C THR A 116 -26.28 2.76 41.60
N HIS A 117 -25.53 3.55 42.38
CA HIS A 117 -25.08 3.19 43.74
C HIS A 117 -24.12 4.24 44.35
N SER A 118 -24.38 4.53 45.63
CA SER A 118 -23.57 5.23 46.64
C SER A 118 -23.41 6.74 46.57
N ALA A 119 -24.35 7.42 47.23
CA ALA A 119 -24.08 8.61 48.02
C ALA A 119 -23.03 8.33 49.11
N THR A 120 -22.01 9.17 49.23
CA THR A 120 -21.47 9.66 50.51
C THR A 120 -20.61 10.88 50.26
N GLU A 121 -20.80 11.85 51.14
CA GLU A 121 -20.44 13.26 51.04
C GLU A 121 -18.94 13.52 51.04
N TYR A 122 -18.50 14.52 50.27
CA TYR A 122 -17.57 15.55 50.73
C TYR A 122 -17.86 16.86 49.97
N ASN A 123 -18.33 17.85 50.74
CA ASN A 123 -18.44 19.28 50.42
C ASN A 123 -17.04 19.87 50.12
N ASP A 124 -16.82 20.94 49.36
CA ASP A 124 -17.46 22.25 49.43
C ASP A 124 -17.14 23.11 48.18
N GLU A 125 -18.20 23.80 47.70
CA GLU A 125 -18.30 25.25 47.38
C GLU A 125 -17.29 25.92 46.41
N THR A 126 -17.67 26.59 45.32
CA THR A 126 -18.81 27.50 45.02
C THR A 126 -19.01 27.53 43.48
N ALA A 127 -20.18 27.16 42.93
CA ALA A 127 -21.40 27.96 42.70
C ALA A 127 -21.28 28.97 41.54
N ASN A 128 -21.84 28.71 40.34
CA ASN A 128 -23.26 28.73 39.92
C ASN A 128 -23.72 30.07 39.28
N SER A 129 -24.62 29.92 38.30
CA SER A 129 -25.41 30.91 37.53
C SER A 129 -24.86 31.13 36.10
N HIS A 130 -25.53 30.81 34.99
CA HIS A 130 -26.95 30.63 34.68
C HIS A 130 -27.17 29.53 33.64
N VAL A 131 -28.06 28.57 33.93
CA VAL A 131 -28.90 27.92 32.92
C VAL A 131 -30.28 28.54 33.08
N THR A 132 -30.74 29.31 32.09
CA THR A 132 -32.17 29.59 31.90
C THR A 132 -32.43 30.21 30.53
N LEU A 133 -33.40 29.61 29.81
CA LEU A 133 -34.08 30.08 28.59
C LEU A 133 -33.21 29.98 27.32
N TYR A 134 -33.63 29.29 26.25
CA TYR A 134 -34.82 29.59 25.44
C TYR A 134 -35.47 28.34 24.81
N GLU A 135 -36.71 28.07 25.24
CA GLU A 135 -37.80 27.68 24.34
C GLU A 135 -38.79 28.84 24.30
N LYS A 136 -39.38 29.08 23.11
CA LYS A 136 -40.30 30.17 22.70
C LYS A 136 -39.63 31.50 22.33
N ILE A 137 -39.68 31.86 21.06
CA ILE A 137 -40.64 32.84 20.49
C ILE A 137 -40.67 32.66 18.97
N THR A 138 -41.84 32.27 18.46
CA THR A 138 -42.26 32.53 17.08
C THR A 138 -42.86 33.94 16.99
N SER A 139 -42.61 34.61 15.86
CA SER A 139 -43.23 35.85 15.34
C SER A 139 -42.88 37.19 16.01
N THR A 140 -42.14 38.04 15.29
CA THR A 140 -42.57 39.40 14.88
C THR A 140 -41.64 39.96 13.80
N LYS A 141 -42.21 40.85 12.99
CA LYS A 141 -41.75 41.40 11.71
C LYS A 141 -40.64 42.46 11.81
N ASP A 142 -39.99 42.65 10.65
CA ASP A 142 -39.41 43.88 10.07
C ASP A 142 -38.52 44.79 10.93
N HIS A 143 -37.23 44.85 10.60
CA HIS A 143 -36.61 46.07 10.04
C HIS A 143 -35.18 45.80 9.55
N GLU A 144 -34.95 46.22 8.30
CA GLU A 144 -33.67 46.24 7.60
C GLU A 144 -32.69 47.25 8.21
N THR A 145 -31.39 46.92 8.26
CA THR A 145 -30.35 47.82 7.76
C THR A 145 -29.06 47.06 7.46
N GLN A 146 -28.49 47.37 6.30
CA GLN A 146 -27.46 46.63 5.57
C GLN A 146 -26.03 47.02 6.01
N THR A 147 -25.10 46.06 6.04
CA THR A 147 -23.74 46.24 5.47
C THR A 147 -23.02 44.89 5.23
N GLN A 148 -23.15 44.42 3.98
CA GLN A 148 -22.21 43.71 3.09
C GLN A 148 -21.25 42.61 3.63
N SER A 149 -21.62 41.36 3.35
CA SER A 149 -20.73 40.20 3.13
C SER A 149 -21.16 39.47 1.84
N GLU A 150 -20.21 39.13 0.96
CA GLU A 150 -20.39 38.52 -0.36
C GLU A 150 -20.83 37.03 -0.33
N PRO A 151 -21.48 36.51 -1.41
CA PRO A 151 -22.61 35.59 -1.23
C PRO A 151 -22.31 34.09 -1.42
N LEU A 152 -22.81 33.34 -0.43
CA LEU A 152 -23.09 31.91 -0.41
C LEU A 152 -24.33 31.61 -1.29
N GLN A 153 -24.23 31.70 -2.63
CA GLN A 153 -25.40 31.49 -3.50
C GLN A 153 -25.03 30.92 -4.88
N THR A 154 -24.55 29.67 -4.91
CA THR A 154 -24.46 28.90 -6.18
C THR A 154 -24.67 27.39 -6.03
N PHE A 155 -25.19 26.94 -4.87
CA PHE A 155 -25.35 25.50 -4.56
C PHE A 155 -26.78 24.98 -4.70
N LYS A 156 -27.80 25.86 -4.68
CA LYS A 156 -29.23 25.46 -4.73
C LYS A 156 -29.83 25.32 -6.13
N GLU A 157 -29.14 25.75 -7.19
CA GLU A 157 -29.68 25.72 -8.56
C GLU A 157 -29.21 24.52 -9.41
N ARG A 158 -28.35 23.65 -8.87
CA ARG A 158 -27.81 22.48 -9.60
C ARG A 158 -28.67 21.20 -9.53
N LEU A 159 -29.91 21.29 -9.04
CA LEU A 159 -30.79 20.15 -8.75
C LEU A 159 -31.93 19.93 -9.77
N ALA A 160 -31.86 20.48 -10.98
CA ALA A 160 -32.90 20.27 -12.00
C ALA A 160 -32.37 19.62 -13.28
N LEU A 161 -33.01 18.50 -13.67
CA LEU A 161 -32.91 17.70 -14.91
C LEU A 161 -31.75 16.67 -14.87
N GLU A 162 -31.95 15.35 -15.01
CA GLU A 162 -32.71 14.62 -16.05
C GLU A 162 -33.53 13.42 -15.50
N LYS A 163 -34.59 13.07 -16.25
CA LYS A 163 -35.58 12.03 -15.95
C LYS A 163 -35.19 10.69 -16.58
N ASP A 164 -35.24 9.62 -15.79
CA ASP A 164 -35.47 8.23 -16.24
C ASP A 164 -36.44 7.56 -15.24
N ASP A 165 -37.72 7.92 -15.34
CA ASP A 165 -38.76 7.61 -14.32
C ASP A 165 -39.54 6.30 -14.58
N GLU A 166 -39.23 5.53 -15.62
CA GLU A 166 -40.00 4.31 -15.95
C GLU A 166 -39.49 3.04 -15.21
N ILE A 167 -38.21 2.97 -14.83
CA ILE A 167 -37.63 1.82 -14.11
C ILE A 167 -37.97 1.88 -12.61
N LEU A 168 -38.02 3.08 -12.04
CA LEU A 168 -38.34 3.31 -10.62
C LEU A 168 -39.79 2.97 -10.28
N GLN A 169 -40.73 3.28 -11.19
CA GLN A 169 -42.15 2.94 -10.98
C GLN A 169 -42.41 1.43 -11.07
N HIS A 170 -41.68 0.68 -11.90
CA HIS A 170 -41.83 -0.78 -11.97
C HIS A 170 -41.30 -1.49 -10.71
N GLY A 171 -40.17 -1.02 -10.16
CA GLY A 171 -39.61 -1.54 -8.90
C GLY A 171 -40.48 -1.28 -7.68
N ILE A 172 -41.10 -0.10 -7.59
CA ILE A 172 -42.03 0.25 -6.50
C ILE A 172 -43.34 -0.55 -6.62
N LYS A 173 -43.84 -0.78 -7.85
CA LYS A 173 -45.06 -1.58 -8.09
C LYS A 173 -44.83 -3.07 -7.77
N PHE A 174 -43.61 -3.58 -7.98
CA PHE A 174 -43.21 -4.94 -7.58
C PHE A 174 -43.06 -5.09 -6.06
N ALA A 175 -42.47 -4.10 -5.37
CA ALA A 175 -42.34 -4.08 -3.91
C ALA A 175 -43.70 -3.94 -3.19
N LYS A 176 -44.64 -3.15 -3.73
CA LYS A 176 -46.01 -3.06 -3.19
C LYS A 176 -46.79 -4.36 -3.36
N LYS A 177 -46.64 -5.05 -4.50
CA LYS A 177 -47.32 -6.33 -4.74
C LYS A 177 -46.83 -7.46 -3.84
N MET A 178 -45.58 -7.38 -3.35
CA MET A 178 -45.01 -8.31 -2.36
C MET A 178 -45.46 -8.01 -0.92
N LEU A 179 -45.79 -6.76 -0.61
CA LEU A 179 -46.28 -6.34 0.72
C LEU A 179 -47.77 -6.63 0.94
N GLU A 180 -48.56 -6.82 -0.13
CA GLU A 180 -50.02 -7.02 -0.04
C GLU A 180 -50.46 -8.50 0.01
N THR A 181 -49.54 -9.47 -0.08
CA THR A 181 -49.89 -10.92 -0.08
C THR A 181 -49.63 -11.66 1.23
N ASN A 182 -49.16 -11.00 2.30
CA ASN A 182 -48.96 -11.64 3.60
C ASN A 182 -49.80 -10.98 4.70
N SER A 183 -51.12 -11.13 4.59
CA SER A 183 -52.01 -11.04 5.75
C SER A 183 -52.64 -12.40 5.98
N ASP A 184 -51.95 -13.26 6.74
CA ASP A 184 -52.63 -14.16 7.65
C ASP A 184 -51.71 -14.52 8.83
N ASN A 185 -52.31 -14.38 10.01
CA ASN A 185 -51.66 -14.43 11.33
C ASN A 185 -51.32 -15.86 11.74
N SER A 186 -50.03 -16.22 11.86
CA SER A 186 -49.57 -17.17 12.90
C SER A 186 -48.04 -17.26 13.01
N GLU A 187 -47.31 -16.18 13.36
CA GLU A 187 -45.87 -16.36 13.68
C GLU A 187 -45.27 -15.30 14.62
N LYS A 188 -46.06 -14.78 15.58
CA LYS A 188 -45.56 -13.86 16.63
C LYS A 188 -44.67 -14.52 17.70
N GLY A 189 -44.18 -15.74 17.48
CA GLY A 189 -43.37 -16.50 18.45
C GLY A 189 -41.93 -16.84 18.01
N LYS A 190 -41.52 -16.55 16.76
CA LYS A 190 -40.19 -16.92 16.25
C LYS A 190 -39.28 -15.76 15.84
N ALA A 191 -39.74 -14.52 15.93
CA ALA A 191 -38.97 -13.33 15.57
C ALA A 191 -38.05 -12.79 16.68
N LEU A 192 -37.85 -13.52 17.79
CA LEU A 192 -37.04 -13.07 18.94
C LEU A 192 -35.66 -13.77 19.05
N LEU A 193 -35.20 -14.50 18.02
CA LEU A 193 -33.96 -15.29 18.09
C LEU A 193 -33.03 -15.23 16.86
N ASP A 194 -33.01 -14.14 16.08
CA ASP A 194 -31.94 -13.95 15.07
C ASP A 194 -31.34 -12.53 15.05
N GLU A 195 -31.42 -11.80 16.17
CA GLU A 195 -30.86 -10.44 16.32
C GLU A 195 -29.34 -10.40 16.62
N SER A 196 -28.60 -11.51 16.52
CA SER A 196 -27.19 -11.60 16.99
C SER A 196 -26.11 -11.74 15.91
N LYS A 197 -26.43 -11.72 14.62
CA LYS A 197 -25.40 -11.72 13.57
C LYS A 197 -24.91 -10.29 13.29
N SER A 198 -23.61 -10.09 13.39
CA SER A 198 -22.90 -8.92 12.83
C SER A 198 -22.97 -9.01 11.30
N GLU A 199 -23.25 -7.88 10.66
CA GLU A 199 -23.35 -7.80 9.19
C GLU A 199 -21.95 -7.96 8.59
N ILE A 200 -21.82 -8.84 7.58
CA ILE A 200 -20.54 -9.10 6.90
C ILE A 200 -20.39 -8.09 5.76
N THR A 201 -19.31 -7.32 5.79
CA THR A 201 -18.93 -6.46 4.67
C THR A 201 -17.86 -7.13 3.82
N VAL A 202 -17.89 -6.91 2.51
CA VAL A 202 -16.91 -7.44 1.57
C VAL A 202 -16.33 -6.31 0.73
N SER A 203 -15.02 -6.11 0.80
CA SER A 203 -14.29 -5.20 -0.08
C SER A 203 -13.52 -6.03 -1.11
N VAL A 204 -13.91 -5.94 -2.38
CA VAL A 204 -13.25 -6.61 -3.49
C VAL A 204 -12.33 -5.64 -4.20
N TRP A 205 -11.06 -6.01 -4.36
CA TRP A 205 -10.01 -5.23 -5.00
C TRP A 205 -9.55 -5.95 -6.26
N ASP A 206 -9.72 -5.34 -7.43
CA ASP A 206 -9.22 -5.85 -8.71
C ASP A 206 -7.93 -5.11 -9.09
N PHE A 207 -6.81 -5.83 -9.08
CA PHE A 207 -5.51 -5.24 -9.43
C PHE A 207 -5.27 -5.31 -10.92
N ALA A 208 -4.70 -4.25 -11.50
CA ALA A 208 -4.20 -4.29 -12.85
C ALA A 208 -3.13 -5.39 -12.99
N GLY A 209 -3.06 -5.96 -14.17
CA GLY A 209 -2.03 -6.96 -14.48
C GLY A 209 -0.83 -6.39 -15.24
N GLN A 210 -0.82 -5.07 -15.52
CA GLN A 210 0.29 -4.44 -16.25
C GLN A 210 1.43 -4.10 -15.29
N THR A 211 2.65 -4.34 -15.75
CA THR A 211 3.87 -4.27 -14.92
C THR A 211 4.18 -2.85 -14.43
N LEU A 212 3.83 -1.86 -15.24
CA LEU A 212 3.73 -0.44 -14.92
C LEU A 212 3.13 -0.15 -13.53
N TYR A 213 2.02 -0.81 -13.18
CA TYR A 213 1.31 -0.54 -11.93
C TYR A 213 1.91 -1.28 -10.73
N TYR A 214 2.76 -2.28 -10.95
CA TYR A 214 3.32 -3.12 -9.88
C TYR A 214 4.16 -2.29 -8.90
N SER A 215 4.75 -1.19 -9.38
CA SER A 215 5.46 -0.24 -8.52
C SER A 215 4.56 0.37 -7.43
N THR A 216 3.28 0.57 -7.75
CA THR A 216 2.28 1.18 -6.86
C THR A 216 1.44 0.14 -6.10
N HIS A 217 1.29 -1.09 -6.63
CA HIS A 217 0.49 -2.14 -5.98
C HIS A 217 0.96 -2.47 -4.56
N GLN A 218 2.26 -2.37 -4.31
CA GLN A 218 2.82 -2.64 -2.99
C GLN A 218 2.19 -1.82 -1.87
N PHE A 219 1.79 -0.56 -2.14
CA PHE A 219 1.17 0.30 -1.13
C PHE A 219 -0.20 -0.21 -0.65
N PHE A 220 -0.82 -1.14 -1.41
CA PHE A 220 -2.18 -1.60 -1.19
C PHE A 220 -2.26 -3.09 -0.82
N LEU A 221 -1.13 -3.81 -0.82
CA LEU A 221 -1.08 -5.17 -0.28
C LEU A 221 -1.28 -5.13 1.24
N ASN A 222 -2.03 -6.08 1.79
CA ASN A 222 -2.41 -6.06 3.19
C ASN A 222 -2.52 -7.48 3.76
N LYS A 223 -1.89 -7.72 4.92
CA LYS A 223 -1.90 -9.00 5.63
C LYS A 223 -3.30 -9.49 6.05
N ARG A 224 -4.26 -8.58 6.29
CA ARG A 224 -5.66 -8.87 6.64
C ARG A 224 -6.53 -9.08 5.39
N SER A 225 -6.09 -9.95 4.48
CA SER A 225 -6.78 -10.16 3.21
C SER A 225 -6.80 -11.63 2.80
N ILE A 226 -7.84 -11.99 2.05
CA ILE A 226 -7.89 -13.21 1.25
C ILE A 226 -7.49 -12.82 -0.17
N TYR A 227 -6.45 -13.46 -0.69
CA TYR A 227 -5.96 -13.27 -2.04
C TYR A 227 -6.51 -14.33 -2.97
N VAL A 228 -6.88 -13.91 -4.18
CA VAL A 228 -7.26 -14.79 -5.28
C VAL A 228 -6.23 -14.61 -6.38
N VAL A 229 -5.34 -15.59 -6.54
CA VAL A 229 -4.31 -15.60 -7.58
C VAL A 229 -4.89 -16.29 -8.81
N VAL A 230 -5.09 -15.50 -9.87
CA VAL A 230 -5.77 -15.95 -11.08
C VAL A 230 -4.76 -16.30 -12.17
N MET A 231 -4.89 -17.52 -12.71
CA MET A 231 -4.07 -18.01 -13.81
C MET A 231 -4.94 -18.39 -15.02
N ASP A 232 -4.38 -18.25 -16.21
CA ASP A 232 -5.00 -18.64 -17.47
C ASP A 232 -4.62 -20.09 -17.81
N MET A 233 -5.56 -21.02 -17.70
CA MET A 233 -5.29 -22.45 -17.90
C MET A 233 -4.98 -22.82 -19.36
N THR A 234 -5.13 -21.88 -20.31
CA THR A 234 -4.77 -22.09 -21.71
C THR A 234 -3.29 -21.80 -22.01
N LYS A 235 -2.51 -21.41 -21.00
CA LYS A 235 -1.12 -20.97 -21.12
C LYS A 235 -0.20 -21.86 -20.32
N SER A 236 0.91 -22.28 -20.92
CA SER A 236 1.95 -23.06 -20.21
C SER A 236 2.68 -22.18 -19.20
N LEU A 237 3.25 -22.79 -18.17
CA LEU A 237 4.06 -22.08 -17.17
C LEU A 237 5.32 -21.45 -17.78
N GLU A 238 5.85 -22.05 -18.83
CA GLU A 238 7.05 -21.62 -19.57
C GLU A 238 6.74 -20.61 -20.68
N ASP A 239 5.46 -20.38 -21.00
CA ASP A 239 5.08 -19.45 -22.07
C ASP A 239 5.58 -18.05 -21.71
N VAL A 240 6.36 -17.45 -22.61
CA VAL A 240 6.80 -16.06 -22.48
C VAL A 240 5.60 -15.12 -22.67
N VAL A 241 5.46 -14.13 -21.79
CA VAL A 241 4.34 -13.19 -21.86
C VAL A 241 4.59 -12.14 -22.96
N SER A 242 3.87 -12.28 -24.08
CA SER A 242 4.11 -11.56 -25.34
C SER A 242 3.72 -10.08 -25.40
N LYS A 243 3.05 -9.54 -24.37
CA LYS A 243 2.70 -8.12 -24.25
C LYS A 243 3.29 -7.57 -22.96
N TRP A 244 4.55 -7.21 -23.06
CA TRP A 244 5.31 -6.60 -21.99
C TRP A 244 5.37 -5.10 -22.23
N ASP A 245 4.92 -4.29 -21.27
CA ASP A 245 4.95 -2.82 -21.37
C ASP A 245 6.37 -2.24 -21.19
N GLY A 246 7.41 -2.99 -21.59
CA GLY A 246 8.82 -2.60 -21.51
C GLY A 246 9.44 -2.58 -20.11
N ILE A 247 8.62 -2.56 -19.04
CA ILE A 247 9.07 -2.53 -17.64
C ILE A 247 9.26 -3.96 -17.14
N GLY A 248 10.52 -4.42 -17.19
CA GLY A 248 10.98 -5.73 -16.73
C GLY A 248 10.61 -6.04 -15.27
N ILE A 249 9.71 -6.99 -14.98
CA ILE A 249 9.59 -7.66 -13.67
C ILE A 249 10.90 -8.35 -13.27
N ARG A 250 11.74 -8.71 -14.25
CA ARG A 250 13.15 -9.09 -14.00
C ARG A 250 14.09 -7.92 -14.28
N CYS A 251 14.36 -7.15 -13.24
CA CYS A 251 15.65 -6.52 -12.99
C CYS A 251 16.36 -5.86 -14.17
N GLY A 252 15.70 -5.00 -14.96
CA GLY A 252 16.36 -4.14 -15.96
C GLY A 252 17.23 -4.83 -17.02
N LEU A 253 17.34 -6.16 -17.03
CA LEU A 253 18.44 -6.91 -17.67
C LEU A 253 18.03 -8.27 -18.22
N VAL A 254 16.80 -8.73 -17.99
CA VAL A 254 16.23 -9.88 -18.69
C VAL A 254 14.89 -9.49 -19.29
N ASP A 255 14.74 -9.75 -20.59
CA ASP A 255 13.61 -9.30 -21.41
C ASP A 255 12.37 -10.19 -21.32
N GLU A 256 12.52 -11.42 -20.85
CA GLU A 256 11.47 -12.43 -20.91
C GLU A 256 11.01 -12.86 -19.52
N CYS A 257 9.69 -12.85 -19.34
CA CYS A 257 9.00 -13.32 -18.15
C CYS A 257 7.97 -14.34 -18.59
N THR A 258 7.93 -15.47 -17.88
CA THR A 258 6.99 -16.54 -18.12
C THR A 258 5.80 -16.44 -17.18
N TYR A 259 4.75 -17.24 -17.41
CA TYR A 259 3.61 -17.34 -16.48
C TYR A 259 4.05 -17.84 -15.10
N LEU A 260 5.06 -18.72 -15.02
CA LEU A 260 5.64 -19.17 -13.76
C LEU A 260 6.24 -18.03 -12.95
N ASP A 261 6.92 -17.09 -13.61
CA ASP A 261 7.52 -15.95 -12.91
C ASP A 261 6.47 -14.99 -12.37
N ILE A 262 5.38 -14.78 -13.11
CA ILE A 262 4.25 -13.97 -12.63
C ILE A 262 3.59 -14.63 -11.42
N PHE A 263 3.42 -15.95 -11.48
CA PHE A 263 2.91 -16.74 -10.36
C PHE A 263 3.82 -16.57 -9.13
N LYS A 264 5.13 -16.79 -9.29
CA LYS A 264 6.13 -16.57 -8.23
C LYS A 264 6.11 -15.15 -7.70
N PHE A 265 6.03 -14.16 -8.58
CA PHE A 265 6.00 -12.75 -8.23
C PHE A 265 4.83 -12.44 -7.28
N TRP A 266 3.61 -12.88 -7.62
CA TRP A 266 2.44 -12.58 -6.81
C TRP A 266 2.48 -13.29 -5.45
N LEU A 267 2.81 -14.58 -5.43
CA LEU A 267 2.90 -15.33 -4.19
C LEU A 267 3.98 -14.75 -3.26
N ASN A 268 5.18 -14.45 -3.78
CA ASN A 268 6.25 -13.86 -2.98
C ASN A 268 5.91 -12.42 -2.54
N SER A 269 5.21 -11.63 -3.37
CA SER A 269 4.76 -10.29 -2.99
C SER A 269 3.76 -10.33 -1.83
N ILE A 270 2.85 -11.30 -1.83
CA ILE A 270 1.88 -11.51 -0.74
C ILE A 270 2.60 -11.93 0.53
N HIS A 271 3.51 -12.92 0.43
CA HIS A 271 4.28 -13.39 1.58
C HIS A 271 5.17 -12.28 2.18
N MET A 272 5.85 -11.48 1.35
CA MET A 272 6.72 -10.39 1.82
C MET A 272 5.93 -9.28 2.54
N ASN A 273 4.66 -9.07 2.20
CA ASN A 273 3.76 -8.15 2.88
C ASN A 273 2.96 -8.81 4.01
N SER A 274 3.27 -10.07 4.34
CA SER A 274 2.76 -10.75 5.52
C SER A 274 3.73 -10.60 6.69
N ASP A 275 3.20 -10.64 7.91
CA ASP A 275 3.98 -10.73 9.15
C ASP A 275 4.27 -12.18 9.57
N TYR A 276 4.09 -13.15 8.65
CA TYR A 276 4.14 -14.56 9.01
C TYR A 276 5.52 -14.97 9.54
N GLN A 277 5.53 -15.50 10.76
CA GLN A 277 6.71 -16.11 11.38
C GLN A 277 6.33 -17.50 11.91
N ALA A 278 7.07 -18.52 11.48
CA ALA A 278 6.84 -19.89 11.92
C ALA A 278 6.86 -20.00 13.46
N GLY A 279 5.82 -20.62 14.02
CA GLY A 279 5.69 -20.81 15.47
C GLY A 279 5.15 -19.61 16.26
N LYS A 280 4.87 -18.46 15.62
CA LYS A 280 4.15 -17.34 16.25
C LYS A 280 2.72 -17.26 15.72
N ARG A 281 1.80 -16.81 16.58
CA ARG A 281 0.42 -16.52 16.17
C ARG A 281 0.38 -15.15 15.50
N THR A 282 0.49 -15.15 14.18
CA THR A 282 0.50 -13.94 13.34
C THR A 282 -0.65 -14.01 12.35
N ILE A 283 -1.31 -12.87 12.07
CA ILE A 283 -2.28 -12.80 10.96
C ILE A 283 -1.57 -13.21 9.66
N LYS A 284 -2.06 -14.29 9.02
CA LYS A 284 -1.55 -14.76 7.73
C LYS A 284 -2.57 -14.53 6.61
N PRO A 285 -2.20 -13.84 5.52
CA PRO A 285 -3.07 -13.76 4.36
C PRO A 285 -3.27 -15.17 3.79
N THR A 286 -4.49 -15.46 3.34
CA THR A 286 -4.83 -16.74 2.71
C THR A 286 -4.89 -16.56 1.20
N ILE A 287 -4.28 -17.48 0.44
CA ILE A 287 -4.18 -17.45 -1.02
C ILE A 287 -5.02 -18.58 -1.60
N ILE A 288 -6.02 -18.22 -2.41
CA ILE A 288 -6.84 -19.15 -3.19
C ILE A 288 -6.32 -19.14 -4.63
N LEU A 289 -6.06 -20.32 -5.18
CA LEU A 289 -5.61 -20.48 -6.56
C LEU A 289 -6.82 -20.71 -7.48
N VAL A 290 -6.95 -19.85 -8.50
CA VAL A 290 -8.08 -19.89 -9.43
C VAL A 290 -7.60 -19.97 -10.87
N GLY A 291 -7.96 -21.05 -11.56
CA GLY A 291 -7.82 -21.19 -12.99
C GLY A 291 -9.02 -20.60 -13.73
N THR A 292 -8.77 -19.97 -14.87
CA THR A 292 -9.80 -19.41 -15.76
C THR A 292 -9.79 -20.08 -17.13
N ARG A 293 -10.77 -19.73 -17.97
CA ARG A 293 -10.96 -20.23 -19.34
C ARG A 293 -11.26 -21.72 -19.41
N LYS A 294 -12.06 -22.20 -18.43
CA LYS A 294 -12.61 -23.55 -18.39
C LYS A 294 -13.27 -23.97 -19.70
N ASP A 295 -13.93 -23.03 -20.40
CA ASP A 295 -14.58 -23.20 -21.69
C ASP A 295 -13.64 -23.63 -22.82
N LYS A 296 -12.34 -23.37 -22.70
CA LYS A 296 -11.32 -23.70 -23.71
C LYS A 296 -10.53 -24.96 -23.39
N MET A 297 -10.72 -25.53 -22.20
CA MET A 297 -10.07 -26.77 -21.78
C MET A 297 -10.73 -27.96 -22.50
N LYS A 298 -9.91 -28.95 -22.89
CA LYS A 298 -10.38 -30.17 -23.57
C LYS A 298 -10.38 -31.34 -22.58
N GLY A 299 -11.33 -32.25 -22.72
CA GLY A 299 -11.44 -33.47 -21.91
C GLY A 299 -12.75 -33.58 -21.14
N SER A 300 -12.88 -34.64 -20.37
CA SER A 300 -13.96 -34.80 -19.38
C SER A 300 -13.80 -33.81 -18.22
N ALA A 301 -14.85 -33.62 -17.40
CA ALA A 301 -14.77 -32.72 -16.24
C ALA A 301 -13.65 -33.14 -15.25
N GLU A 302 -13.50 -34.45 -15.02
CA GLU A 302 -12.45 -35.01 -14.15
C GLU A 302 -11.04 -34.81 -14.73
N GLU A 303 -10.88 -34.96 -16.04
CA GLU A 303 -9.60 -34.70 -16.72
C GLU A 303 -9.22 -33.22 -16.64
N ILE A 304 -10.18 -32.32 -16.84
CA ILE A 304 -9.98 -30.89 -16.76
C ILE A 304 -9.55 -30.47 -15.34
N GLU A 305 -10.21 -31.00 -14.31
CA GLU A 305 -9.86 -30.74 -12.91
C GLU A 305 -8.47 -31.29 -12.57
N LYS A 306 -8.17 -32.53 -12.99
CA LYS A 306 -6.84 -33.13 -12.82
C LYS A 306 -5.75 -32.30 -13.49
N ASN A 307 -5.99 -31.80 -14.71
CA ASN A 307 -5.04 -30.96 -15.43
C ASN A 307 -4.80 -29.63 -14.72
N MET A 308 -5.84 -28.99 -14.18
CA MET A 308 -5.68 -27.79 -13.35
C MET A 308 -4.84 -28.09 -12.11
N ASN A 309 -5.10 -29.21 -11.42
CA ASN A 309 -4.34 -29.58 -10.24
C ASN A 309 -2.87 -29.81 -10.58
N LEU A 310 -2.57 -30.58 -11.63
CA LEU A 310 -1.20 -30.77 -12.09
C LEU A 310 -0.50 -29.45 -12.45
N TYR A 311 -1.20 -28.51 -13.10
CA TYR A 311 -0.66 -27.20 -13.44
C TYR A 311 -0.21 -26.41 -12.21
N PHE A 312 -1.06 -26.33 -11.19
CA PHE A 312 -0.72 -25.61 -9.96
C PHE A 312 0.31 -26.38 -9.11
N ASP A 313 0.27 -27.71 -9.10
CA ASP A 313 1.29 -28.52 -8.42
C ASP A 313 2.68 -28.27 -9.03
N ASP A 314 2.79 -28.30 -10.36
CA ASP A 314 4.03 -28.03 -11.07
C ASP A 314 4.55 -26.60 -10.80
N ALA A 315 3.64 -25.61 -10.81
CA ALA A 315 3.97 -24.24 -10.44
C ALA A 315 4.49 -24.13 -8.98
N LEU A 316 3.93 -24.91 -8.06
CA LEU A 316 4.31 -24.91 -6.64
C LEU A 316 5.60 -25.69 -6.35
N CYS A 317 5.87 -26.77 -7.11
CA CYS A 317 7.14 -27.52 -7.06
C CYS A 317 8.36 -26.67 -7.44
N SER A 318 8.14 -25.51 -8.06
CA SER A 318 9.20 -24.58 -8.41
C SER A 318 9.72 -23.73 -7.23
N PHE A 319 9.11 -23.86 -6.04
CA PHE A 319 9.57 -23.28 -4.77
C PHE A 319 10.36 -24.32 -3.95
N ASP A 320 11.20 -23.85 -3.03
CA ASP A 320 11.92 -24.73 -2.10
C ASP A 320 10.90 -25.49 -1.21
N ASP A 321 11.10 -26.79 -0.94
CA ASP A 321 10.12 -27.66 -0.24
C ASP A 321 9.66 -27.10 1.13
N ASN A 322 10.54 -26.40 1.84
CA ASN A 322 10.28 -25.79 3.15
C ASN A 322 9.88 -24.32 3.05
N SER A 323 9.43 -23.85 1.88
CA SER A 323 9.07 -22.46 1.69
C SER A 323 7.90 -22.07 2.61
N PRO A 324 8.00 -20.97 3.38
CA PRO A 324 6.90 -20.49 4.22
C PRO A 324 5.68 -20.06 3.40
N ILE A 325 5.82 -19.94 2.08
CA ILE A 325 4.75 -19.58 1.17
C ILE A 325 3.56 -20.55 1.21
N PHE A 326 3.85 -21.83 1.46
CA PHE A 326 2.84 -22.89 1.50
C PHE A 326 1.84 -22.69 2.65
N GLU A 327 2.22 -21.98 3.71
CA GLU A 327 1.34 -21.66 4.84
C GLU A 327 0.21 -20.70 4.49
N HIS A 328 0.38 -19.95 3.40
CA HIS A 328 -0.64 -19.05 2.88
C HIS A 328 -1.60 -19.77 1.93
N ILE A 329 -1.21 -20.90 1.33
CA ILE A 329 -1.94 -21.50 0.23
C ILE A 329 -3.12 -22.32 0.76
N TYR A 330 -4.31 -21.98 0.27
CA TYR A 330 -5.49 -22.80 0.49
C TYR A 330 -5.45 -24.05 -0.38
N SER A 331 -5.78 -25.21 0.21
CA SER A 331 -5.64 -26.50 -0.46
C SER A 331 -6.59 -26.67 -1.65
N ASN A 332 -7.81 -26.13 -1.59
CA ASN A 332 -8.77 -26.26 -2.67
C ASN A 332 -8.49 -25.23 -3.78
N ARG A 333 -8.62 -25.68 -5.03
CA ARG A 333 -8.39 -24.90 -6.24
C ARG A 333 -9.69 -24.82 -7.02
N PHE A 334 -9.90 -23.70 -7.72
CA PHE A 334 -11.15 -23.47 -8.45
C PHE A 334 -10.88 -23.24 -9.92
N LEU A 335 -11.71 -23.82 -10.77
CA LEU A 335 -11.70 -23.59 -12.22
C LEU A 335 -13.00 -22.95 -12.65
N VAL A 336 -12.91 -21.74 -13.21
CA VAL A 336 -14.10 -20.94 -13.57
C VAL A 336 -14.24 -20.74 -15.08
N ASN A 337 -15.49 -20.77 -15.55
CA ASN A 337 -15.88 -20.25 -16.86
C ASN A 337 -16.48 -18.84 -16.73
N ASN A 338 -15.65 -17.83 -16.96
CA ASN A 338 -16.07 -16.42 -16.91
C ASN A 338 -17.13 -16.03 -17.96
N LEU A 339 -17.37 -16.85 -19.00
CA LEU A 339 -18.40 -16.62 -20.01
C LEU A 339 -19.78 -17.16 -19.60
N SER A 340 -19.84 -17.95 -18.52
CA SER A 340 -21.08 -18.54 -18.02
C SER A 340 -21.37 -18.00 -16.61
N PRO A 341 -22.17 -16.93 -16.47
CA PRO A 341 -22.49 -16.32 -15.18
C PRO A 341 -23.09 -17.28 -14.14
N ASN A 342 -23.68 -18.38 -14.59
CA ASN A 342 -24.28 -19.42 -13.75
C ASN A 342 -23.33 -20.62 -13.50
N ASP A 343 -22.02 -20.50 -13.75
CA ASP A 343 -21.06 -21.56 -13.41
C ASP A 343 -21.11 -21.81 -11.88
N PRO A 344 -21.40 -23.04 -11.42
CA PRO A 344 -21.51 -23.36 -9.99
C PRO A 344 -20.24 -23.02 -9.20
N ALA A 345 -19.08 -23.02 -9.86
CA ALA A 345 -17.80 -22.68 -9.24
C ALA A 345 -17.79 -21.29 -8.57
N PHE A 346 -18.58 -20.33 -9.06
CA PHE A 346 -18.67 -19.01 -8.42
C PHE A 346 -19.33 -19.06 -7.04
N GLY A 347 -20.44 -19.81 -6.93
CA GLY A 347 -21.14 -19.98 -5.66
C GLY A 347 -20.34 -20.81 -4.65
N GLU A 348 -19.60 -21.81 -5.12
CA GLU A 348 -18.65 -22.58 -4.31
C GLU A 348 -17.51 -21.69 -3.79
N LEU A 349 -16.91 -20.89 -4.67
CA LEU A 349 -15.84 -19.96 -4.32
C LEU A 349 -16.31 -18.92 -3.30
N GLN A 350 -17.50 -18.32 -3.47
CA GLN A 350 -18.06 -17.36 -2.50
C GLN A 350 -18.26 -17.99 -1.12
N LYS A 351 -18.82 -19.20 -1.06
CA LYS A 351 -19.02 -19.94 0.20
C LYS A 351 -17.70 -20.21 0.89
N GLU A 352 -16.68 -20.62 0.14
CA GLU A 352 -15.36 -20.89 0.70
C GLU A 352 -14.62 -19.64 1.15
N ILE A 353 -14.76 -18.51 0.44
CA ILE A 353 -14.22 -17.23 0.90
C ILE A 353 -14.82 -16.82 2.25
N ILE A 354 -16.14 -16.96 2.43
CA ILE A 354 -16.82 -16.64 3.70
C ILE A 354 -16.37 -17.60 4.81
N SER A 355 -16.28 -18.89 4.52
CA SER A 355 -15.77 -19.93 5.42
C SER A 355 -14.34 -19.65 5.88
N LEU A 356 -13.46 -19.26 4.94
CA LEU A 356 -12.07 -18.91 5.22
C LEU A 356 -11.96 -17.61 6.01
N ALA A 357 -12.79 -16.61 5.72
CA ALA A 357 -12.81 -15.36 6.45
C ALA A 357 -13.19 -15.57 7.93
N ALA A 358 -14.18 -16.42 8.20
CA ALA A 358 -14.60 -16.77 9.56
C ALA A 358 -13.50 -17.48 10.38
N LYS A 359 -12.50 -18.08 9.71
CA LYS A 359 -11.35 -18.74 10.35
C LYS A 359 -10.17 -17.80 10.61
N GLN A 360 -10.19 -16.58 10.06
CA GLN A 360 -9.09 -15.63 10.24
C GLN A 360 -9.05 -15.11 11.68
N ASP A 361 -7.83 -14.83 12.19
CA ASP A 361 -7.64 -14.33 13.55
C ASP A 361 -8.34 -12.98 13.79
N TYR A 362 -8.49 -12.16 12.74
CA TYR A 362 -9.15 -10.86 12.80
C TYR A 362 -10.69 -10.93 12.75
N TRP A 363 -11.28 -12.11 12.61
CA TRP A 363 -12.74 -12.27 12.61
C TRP A 363 -13.32 -12.11 14.03
N ASP A 364 -14.46 -11.42 14.16
CA ASP A 364 -15.07 -11.03 15.44
C ASP A 364 -14.13 -10.24 16.38
N GLU A 365 -13.19 -9.46 15.82
CA GLU A 365 -12.43 -8.49 16.61
C GLU A 365 -13.37 -7.43 17.20
N GLU A 366 -13.10 -7.03 18.44
CA GLU A 366 -13.90 -6.05 19.16
C GLU A 366 -13.38 -4.63 18.93
N TYR A 367 -14.24 -3.73 18.44
CA TYR A 367 -13.94 -2.32 18.24
C TYR A 367 -14.82 -1.43 19.12
N PRO A 368 -14.32 -0.27 19.59
CA PRO A 368 -15.13 0.69 20.32
C PRO A 368 -16.32 1.17 19.48
N VAL A 369 -17.52 1.20 20.08
CA VAL A 369 -18.75 1.63 19.38
C VAL A 369 -18.63 3.07 18.85
N ARG A 370 -17.92 3.94 19.58
CA ARG A 370 -17.66 5.32 19.16
C ARG A 370 -16.86 5.39 17.84
N TRP A 371 -15.96 4.44 17.62
CA TRP A 371 -15.15 4.37 16.39
C TRP A 371 -15.98 3.90 15.20
N ILE A 372 -16.90 2.96 15.41
CA ILE A 372 -17.85 2.51 14.39
C ILE A 372 -18.77 3.66 13.97
N HIS A 373 -19.20 4.50 14.93
CA HIS A 373 -20.00 5.68 14.62
C HIS A 373 -19.19 6.73 13.81
N MET A 374 -17.88 6.82 14.04
CA MET A 374 -17.00 7.64 13.21
C MET A 374 -16.84 7.05 11.80
N GLU A 375 -16.68 5.73 11.67
CA GLU A 375 -16.64 5.03 10.38
C GLU A 375 -17.90 5.27 9.54
N GLN A 376 -19.09 5.21 10.15
CA GLN A 376 -20.35 5.56 9.48
C GLN A 376 -20.37 7.01 8.98
N THR A 377 -19.65 7.91 9.64
CA THR A 377 -19.50 9.30 9.19
C THR A 377 -18.67 9.36 7.92
N PHE A 378 -17.58 8.61 7.88
CA PHE A 378 -16.75 8.49 6.69
C PHE A 378 -17.51 7.84 5.53
N ASP A 379 -18.36 6.86 5.80
CA ASP A 379 -19.24 6.29 4.78
C ASP A 379 -20.24 7.30 4.21
N LYS A 380 -20.86 8.12 5.08
CA LYS A 380 -21.73 9.24 4.64
C LYS A 380 -20.97 10.26 3.79
N MET A 381 -19.74 10.61 4.16
CA MET A 381 -18.88 11.50 3.36
C MET A 381 -18.54 10.88 2.01
N ARG A 382 -18.17 9.60 1.97
CA ARG A 382 -17.90 8.87 0.72
C ARG A 382 -19.15 8.81 -0.18
N ALA A 383 -20.34 8.63 0.40
CA ALA A 383 -21.63 8.68 -0.31
C ALA A 383 -21.86 10.04 -0.99
N GLN A 384 -21.38 11.12 -0.36
CA GLN A 384 -21.38 12.47 -0.91
C GLN A 384 -20.25 12.71 -1.93
N LYS A 385 -19.53 11.66 -2.34
CA LYS A 385 -18.38 11.69 -3.26
C LYS A 385 -17.15 12.45 -2.71
N LEU A 386 -17.06 12.64 -1.40
CA LEU A 386 -15.87 13.16 -0.75
C LEU A 386 -14.85 12.02 -0.59
N GLN A 387 -13.82 12.02 -1.43
CA GLN A 387 -12.79 10.98 -1.41
C GLN A 387 -11.59 11.35 -0.52
N ILE A 388 -11.34 12.65 -0.36
CA ILE A 388 -10.32 13.25 0.51
C ILE A 388 -10.98 14.42 1.25
N VAL A 389 -10.62 14.59 2.53
CA VAL A 389 -11.13 15.66 3.39
C VAL A 389 -9.97 16.27 4.19
N LYS A 390 -10.14 17.51 4.67
CA LYS A 390 -9.16 18.11 5.57
C LYS A 390 -9.38 17.62 6.99
N MET A 391 -8.31 17.57 7.77
CA MET A 391 -8.37 17.16 9.18
C MET A 391 -9.34 18.05 9.99
N LYS A 392 -9.43 19.34 9.67
CA LYS A 392 -10.40 20.25 10.30
C LYS A 392 -11.85 19.82 10.08
N ASP A 393 -12.19 19.37 8.87
CA ASP A 393 -13.55 18.92 8.55
C ASP A 393 -13.88 17.63 9.34
N VAL A 394 -12.89 16.76 9.53
CA VAL A 394 -13.01 15.55 10.36
C VAL A 394 -13.23 15.91 11.84
N GLU A 395 -12.48 16.88 12.36
CA GLU A 395 -12.65 17.38 13.73
C GLU A 395 -14.03 18.02 13.94
N GLU A 396 -14.50 18.84 13.00
CA GLU A 396 -15.83 19.44 13.04
C GLU A 396 -16.95 18.40 13.04
N GLU A 397 -16.85 17.38 12.20
CA GLU A 397 -17.83 16.29 12.14
C GLU A 397 -17.79 15.39 13.38
N ASN A 398 -16.61 15.21 13.98
CA ASN A 398 -16.46 14.55 15.27
C ASN A 398 -17.15 15.32 16.41
N LEU A 399 -17.06 16.65 16.42
CA LEU A 399 -17.71 17.50 17.44
C LEU A 399 -19.25 17.48 17.35
N LYS A 400 -19.83 17.20 16.18
CA LYS A 400 -21.29 17.06 15.99
C LYS A 400 -21.85 15.77 16.58
N LYS A 401 -21.00 14.84 17.01
CA LYS A 401 -21.43 13.55 17.57
C LYS A 401 -21.90 13.70 19.01
N VAL A 402 -22.83 12.84 19.41
CA VAL A 402 -23.31 12.75 20.81
C VAL A 402 -22.15 12.47 21.77
N HIS A 403 -21.17 11.66 21.34
CA HIS A 403 -19.95 11.37 22.07
C HIS A 403 -18.74 11.53 21.14
N PRO A 404 -18.16 12.74 21.05
CA PRO A 404 -16.97 13.00 20.26
C PRO A 404 -15.77 12.20 20.77
N LEU A 405 -14.87 11.83 19.86
CA LEU A 405 -13.56 11.28 20.20
C LEU A 405 -12.66 12.41 20.70
N GLY A 406 -11.89 12.17 21.77
CA GLY A 406 -10.84 13.10 22.18
C GLY A 406 -9.75 13.18 21.10
N LYS A 407 -8.94 14.25 21.09
CA LYS A 407 -7.92 14.47 20.04
C LYS A 407 -6.97 13.27 19.85
N GLU A 408 -6.40 12.78 20.94
CA GLU A 408 -5.50 11.61 20.91
C GLU A 408 -6.21 10.34 20.42
N GLU A 409 -7.49 10.18 20.80
CA GLU A 409 -8.30 9.02 20.40
C GLU A 409 -8.68 9.07 18.92
N LEU A 410 -8.99 10.26 18.40
CA LEU A 410 -9.26 10.48 16.98
C LEU A 410 -8.01 10.19 16.14
N THR A 411 -6.85 10.67 16.55
CA THR A 411 -5.57 10.36 15.88
C THR A 411 -5.30 8.85 15.87
N LEU A 412 -5.47 8.19 17.02
CA LEU A 412 -5.31 6.75 17.14
C LEU A 412 -6.30 5.98 16.24
N PHE A 413 -7.56 6.40 16.19
CA PHE A 413 -8.56 5.84 15.27
C PHE A 413 -8.12 5.95 13.81
N LEU A 414 -7.65 7.13 13.38
CA LEU A 414 -7.19 7.36 12.01
C LEU A 414 -5.97 6.51 11.66
N GLU A 415 -4.99 6.43 12.56
CA GLU A 415 -3.79 5.60 12.37
C GLU A 415 -4.14 4.11 12.27
N LEU A 416 -5.07 3.61 13.09
CA LEU A 416 -5.51 2.22 13.00
C LEU A 416 -6.26 1.95 11.70
N GLN A 417 -7.16 2.85 11.28
CA GLN A 417 -7.88 2.74 10.00
C GLN A 417 -6.91 2.80 8.81
N HIS A 418 -5.82 3.57 8.91
CA HIS A 418 -4.74 3.60 7.93
C HIS A 418 -3.95 2.29 7.89
N LYS A 419 -3.52 1.74 9.03
CA LYS A 419 -2.84 0.43 9.11
C LYS A 419 -3.71 -0.70 8.55
N GLN A 420 -5.02 -0.62 8.77
CA GLN A 420 -5.99 -1.55 8.20
C GLN A 420 -6.23 -1.31 6.71
N GLY A 421 -5.74 -0.23 6.10
CA GLY A 421 -5.93 0.10 4.68
C GLY A 421 -7.36 0.53 4.32
N ASN A 422 -8.18 0.92 5.30
CA ASN A 422 -9.53 1.42 5.06
C ASN A 422 -9.53 2.89 4.61
N ILE A 423 -8.53 3.65 5.06
CA ILE A 423 -8.23 5.04 4.69
C ILE A 423 -6.73 5.22 4.47
N ILE A 424 -6.30 6.39 4.00
CA ILE A 424 -4.89 6.76 3.97
C ILE A 424 -4.71 8.04 4.80
N PHE A 425 -3.89 7.94 5.84
CA PHE A 425 -3.60 9.03 6.76
C PHE A 425 -2.14 8.92 7.23
N PHE A 426 -1.37 9.99 7.07
CA PHE A 426 -0.01 10.08 7.56
C PHE A 426 0.06 11.18 8.62
N ASN A 427 0.34 10.79 9.86
CA ASN A 427 0.48 11.72 10.98
C ASN A 427 1.86 12.40 10.99
N SER A 428 2.26 12.97 9.84
CA SER A 428 3.58 13.59 9.66
C SER A 428 3.52 14.80 8.74
N GLY A 429 4.34 15.80 9.04
CA GLY A 429 4.50 17.02 8.23
C GLY A 429 3.18 17.71 7.88
N LYS A 430 3.01 18.05 6.59
CA LYS A 430 1.81 18.67 6.01
C LYS A 430 0.77 17.65 5.54
N LEU A 431 1.09 16.35 5.54
CA LEU A 431 0.14 15.30 5.17
C LEU A 431 -0.88 15.02 6.28
N LYS A 432 -0.55 15.35 7.53
CA LYS A 432 -1.48 15.25 8.69
C LYS A 432 -2.75 16.10 8.52
N ASP A 433 -2.71 17.09 7.63
CA ASP A 433 -3.84 17.99 7.37
C ASP A 433 -4.88 17.35 6.43
N PHE A 434 -4.58 16.18 5.85
CA PHE A 434 -5.44 15.48 4.90
C PHE A 434 -5.77 14.05 5.37
N VAL A 435 -7.02 13.66 5.18
CA VAL A 435 -7.49 12.29 5.39
C VAL A 435 -8.10 11.80 4.08
N VAL A 436 -7.45 10.82 3.44
CA VAL A 436 -7.99 10.20 2.22
C VAL A 436 -8.95 9.10 2.65
N LEU A 437 -10.25 9.37 2.54
CA LEU A 437 -11.33 8.46 2.93
C LEU A 437 -11.42 7.24 2.02
N ALA A 438 -11.04 7.37 0.75
CA ALA A 438 -11.10 6.31 -0.24
C ALA A 438 -9.71 6.09 -0.86
N PRO A 439 -9.04 4.94 -0.62
CA PRO A 439 -7.75 4.62 -1.22
C PRO A 439 -7.71 4.75 -2.76
N GLN A 440 -8.87 4.55 -3.42
CA GLN A 440 -9.07 4.77 -4.86
C GLN A 440 -8.55 6.14 -5.32
N TRP A 441 -8.67 7.18 -4.49
CA TRP A 441 -8.23 8.54 -4.85
C TRP A 441 -6.73 8.61 -5.15
N ILE A 442 -5.88 7.98 -4.33
CA ILE A 442 -4.43 7.94 -4.58
C ILE A 442 -4.12 7.13 -5.82
N ILE A 443 -4.84 6.02 -6.03
CA ILE A 443 -4.69 5.17 -7.22
C ILE A 443 -5.00 5.98 -8.49
N GLU A 444 -6.11 6.70 -8.54
CA GLU A 444 -6.46 7.59 -9.65
C GLU A 444 -5.47 8.74 -9.83
N ALA A 445 -4.97 9.31 -8.73
CA ALA A 445 -3.94 10.34 -8.79
C ALA A 445 -2.67 9.82 -9.48
N PHE A 446 -2.16 8.65 -9.05
CA PHE A 446 -0.93 8.08 -9.59
C PHE A 446 -1.10 7.62 -11.04
N LYS A 447 -2.29 7.09 -11.40
CA LYS A 447 -2.64 6.78 -12.80
C LYS A 447 -2.44 7.97 -13.74
N CYS A 448 -2.72 9.19 -13.28
CA CYS A 448 -2.63 10.38 -14.13
C CYS A 448 -1.20 10.63 -14.63
N PHE A 449 -0.18 10.25 -13.85
CA PHE A 449 1.23 10.47 -14.19
C PHE A 449 1.81 9.40 -15.11
N ILE A 450 1.05 8.37 -15.45
CA ILE A 450 1.49 7.32 -16.34
C ILE A 450 1.36 7.79 -17.80
N PRO A 451 2.45 7.86 -18.59
CA PRO A 451 2.42 8.51 -19.89
C PRO A 451 1.49 7.91 -20.95
N HIS A 452 1.10 6.65 -20.80
CA HIS A 452 0.31 5.95 -21.82
C HIS A 452 -1.19 6.35 -21.78
N ASN A 453 -1.62 7.08 -20.75
CA ASN A 453 -3.02 7.35 -20.47
C ASN A 453 -3.46 8.79 -20.78
N GLN A 454 -2.57 9.65 -21.27
CA GLN A 454 -2.84 11.09 -21.38
C GLN A 454 -2.90 11.61 -22.82
N LYS A 455 -3.89 12.46 -23.09
CA LYS A 455 -3.95 13.30 -24.29
C LYS A 455 -3.30 14.63 -23.96
N ILE A 456 -2.17 14.93 -24.60
CA ILE A 456 -1.37 16.12 -24.29
C ILE A 456 -1.47 17.15 -25.41
N LYS A 457 -1.57 18.43 -25.02
CA LYS A 457 -1.56 19.56 -25.95
C LYS A 457 -0.24 19.66 -26.72
N ALA A 458 -0.32 20.11 -27.97
CA ALA A 458 0.85 20.32 -28.82
C ALA A 458 1.92 21.24 -28.19
N THR A 459 1.51 22.21 -27.36
CA THR A 459 2.41 23.17 -26.68
C THR A 459 3.33 22.53 -25.65
N VAL A 460 2.94 21.40 -25.05
CA VAL A 460 3.71 20.69 -24.02
C VAL A 460 4.33 19.40 -24.58
N LEU A 461 4.08 19.08 -25.85
CA LEU A 461 4.46 17.81 -26.47
C LEU A 461 5.98 17.55 -26.38
N LYS A 462 6.81 18.59 -26.55
CA LYS A 462 8.27 18.43 -26.44
C LYS A 462 8.70 17.96 -25.04
N ASP A 463 8.19 18.62 -24.00
CA ASP A 463 8.50 18.26 -22.61
C ASP A 463 7.83 16.94 -22.19
N TRP A 464 6.71 16.59 -22.81
CA TRP A 464 6.05 15.29 -22.64
C TRP A 464 6.87 14.13 -23.21
N GLU A 465 7.43 14.29 -24.41
CA GLU A 465 8.31 13.27 -24.99
C GLU A 465 9.62 13.14 -24.19
N GLU A 466 10.10 14.23 -23.59
CA GLU A 466 11.21 14.18 -22.64
C GLU A 466 10.82 13.41 -21.37
N TYR A 467 9.62 13.64 -20.83
CA TYR A 467 9.08 12.88 -19.69
C TYR A 467 8.99 11.38 -19.99
N LYS A 468 8.43 10.99 -21.14
CA LYS A 468 8.37 9.59 -21.57
C LYS A 468 9.73 8.92 -21.70
N LYS A 469 10.72 9.66 -22.19
CA LYS A 469 12.04 9.11 -22.51
C LYS A 469 12.97 9.07 -21.30
N HIS A 470 12.93 10.10 -20.45
CA HIS A 470 13.89 10.32 -19.38
C HIS A 470 13.28 10.29 -17.97
N ALA A 471 11.97 10.11 -17.85
CA ALA A 471 11.23 10.15 -16.59
C ALA A 471 11.36 11.47 -15.81
N ILE A 472 11.63 12.58 -16.54
CA ILE A 472 11.75 13.92 -15.98
C ILE A 472 10.41 14.65 -16.11
N LEU A 473 9.73 14.83 -14.99
CA LEU A 473 8.45 15.52 -14.88
C LEU A 473 8.69 17.02 -14.62
N LYS A 474 8.64 17.83 -15.67
CA LYS A 474 8.75 19.30 -15.59
C LYS A 474 7.45 19.95 -15.07
N PRO A 475 7.48 21.17 -14.49
CA PRO A 475 6.29 21.83 -13.95
C PRO A 475 5.14 21.96 -14.94
N ASN A 476 5.45 22.30 -16.19
CA ASN A 476 4.45 22.48 -17.23
C ASN A 476 3.78 21.16 -17.63
N VAL A 477 4.54 20.06 -17.63
CA VAL A 477 3.99 18.70 -17.82
C VAL A 477 3.12 18.32 -16.62
N LEU A 478 3.62 18.55 -15.40
CA LEU A 478 2.88 18.29 -14.16
C LEU A 478 1.54 19.02 -14.16
N SER A 479 1.54 20.33 -14.37
CA SER A 479 0.32 21.12 -14.40
C SER A 479 -0.62 20.72 -15.53
N GLU A 480 -0.12 20.26 -16.68
CA GLU A 480 -0.97 19.76 -17.78
C GLU A 480 -1.59 18.40 -17.43
N VAL A 481 -0.81 17.48 -16.83
CA VAL A 481 -1.31 16.19 -16.31
C VAL A 481 -2.39 16.41 -15.26
N MET A 482 -2.17 17.32 -14.32
CA MET A 482 -3.15 17.66 -13.28
C MET A 482 -4.41 18.30 -13.89
N LYS A 483 -4.28 19.21 -14.87
CA LYS A 483 -5.45 19.80 -15.55
C LYS A 483 -6.30 18.77 -16.30
N ASN A 484 -5.69 17.73 -16.84
CA ASN A 484 -6.40 16.66 -17.54
C ASN A 484 -6.92 15.55 -16.60
N SER A 485 -6.54 15.59 -15.32
CA SER A 485 -7.02 14.66 -14.29
C SER A 485 -8.47 14.93 -13.89
N PRO A 486 -9.17 13.95 -13.28
CA PRO A 486 -10.53 14.15 -12.79
C PRO A 486 -10.68 15.37 -11.85
N PRO A 487 -11.84 16.03 -11.80
CA PRO A 487 -12.05 17.22 -10.98
C PRO A 487 -11.61 17.11 -9.52
N TYR A 488 -11.96 15.99 -8.90
CA TYR A 488 -11.65 15.70 -7.50
C TYR A 488 -10.16 15.37 -7.22
N ILE A 489 -9.33 15.29 -8.27
CA ILE A 489 -7.87 15.11 -8.17
C ILE A 489 -7.17 16.47 -8.37
N HIS A 490 -7.53 17.21 -9.42
CA HIS A 490 -6.83 18.46 -9.76
C HIS A 490 -6.98 19.56 -8.71
N GLU A 491 -8.09 19.58 -7.95
CA GLU A 491 -8.30 20.52 -6.84
C GLU A 491 -7.30 20.33 -5.69
N TYR A 492 -6.62 19.18 -5.65
CA TYR A 492 -5.72 18.75 -4.59
C TYR A 492 -4.28 18.51 -5.10
N GLU A 493 -3.85 19.25 -6.13
CA GLU A 493 -2.50 19.14 -6.73
C GLU A 493 -1.36 19.09 -5.70
N ASP A 494 -1.35 20.01 -4.73
CA ASP A 494 -0.32 20.05 -3.67
C ASP A 494 -0.34 18.78 -2.80
N ALA A 495 -1.53 18.25 -2.48
CA ALA A 495 -1.62 17.01 -1.70
C ALA A 495 -1.11 15.81 -2.53
N VAL A 496 -1.46 15.73 -3.81
CA VAL A 496 -1.01 14.66 -4.72
C VAL A 496 0.52 14.62 -4.78
N ILE A 497 1.18 15.75 -5.03
CA ILE A 497 2.65 15.84 -5.09
C ILE A 497 3.27 15.37 -3.77
N ARG A 498 2.76 15.86 -2.63
CA ARG A 498 3.26 15.45 -1.31
C ARG A 498 3.11 13.95 -1.07
N TYR A 499 1.99 13.35 -1.44
CA TYR A 499 1.79 11.91 -1.31
C TYR A 499 2.78 11.14 -2.20
N MET A 500 2.99 11.57 -3.44
CA MET A 500 3.95 10.94 -4.35
C MET A 500 5.39 11.03 -3.83
N GLU A 501 5.78 12.17 -3.26
CA GLU A 501 7.10 12.37 -2.66
C GLU A 501 7.28 11.54 -1.39
N TYR A 502 6.28 11.53 -0.50
CA TYR A 502 6.33 10.78 0.75
C TYR A 502 6.39 9.27 0.50
N LEU A 503 5.65 8.78 -0.49
CA LEU A 503 5.65 7.37 -0.89
C LEU A 503 6.85 6.99 -1.78
N ASN A 504 7.76 7.93 -2.05
CA ASN A 504 8.95 7.75 -2.89
C ASN A 504 8.61 7.28 -4.32
N VAL A 505 7.47 7.73 -4.84
CA VAL A 505 7.05 7.54 -6.25
C VAL A 505 7.76 8.55 -7.14
N ILE A 506 7.94 9.77 -6.64
CA ILE A 506 8.70 10.84 -7.30
C ILE A 506 9.76 11.41 -6.35
N ALA A 507 10.80 12.01 -6.91
CA ALA A 507 11.81 12.70 -6.14
C ALA A 507 12.30 13.96 -6.87
N GLN A 508 12.45 15.05 -6.12
CA GLN A 508 13.10 16.25 -6.61
C GLN A 508 14.62 16.11 -6.45
N PRO A 509 15.43 16.29 -7.52
CA PRO A 509 16.88 16.16 -7.44
C PRO A 509 17.52 17.36 -6.73
N LEU A 510 18.60 17.09 -6.00
CA LEU A 510 19.45 18.14 -5.46
C LEU A 510 20.21 18.87 -6.59
N PRO A 511 20.48 20.19 -6.45
CA PRO A 511 21.27 20.93 -7.43
C PRO A 511 22.73 20.45 -7.43
N ASN A 512 23.34 20.36 -8.61
CA ASN A 512 24.76 20.03 -8.77
C ASN A 512 25.65 21.17 -8.27
N ALA A 513 26.81 20.84 -7.70
CA ALA A 513 27.74 21.80 -7.10
C ALA A 513 28.17 22.92 -8.07
N ASP A 514 28.32 22.63 -9.36
CA ASP A 514 28.67 23.63 -10.38
C ASP A 514 27.59 24.70 -10.59
N ALA A 515 26.34 24.36 -10.28
CA ALA A 515 25.21 25.28 -10.35
C ALA A 515 25.09 26.16 -9.09
N ILE A 516 25.75 25.77 -8.00
CA ILE A 516 25.81 26.49 -6.71
C ILE A 516 26.87 27.59 -6.71
N ASN A 517 27.83 27.58 -7.66
CA ASN A 517 28.90 28.58 -7.76
C ASN A 517 28.43 30.04 -8.00
N GLY A 518 27.12 30.29 -8.11
CA GLY A 518 26.51 31.63 -8.13
C GLY A 518 25.73 32.00 -6.85
N ILE A 519 25.72 31.17 -5.81
CA ILE A 519 24.94 31.38 -4.58
C ILE A 519 25.89 31.39 -3.37
N PRO A 520 25.84 32.39 -2.47
CA PRO A 520 26.73 32.45 -1.33
C PRO A 520 26.61 31.21 -0.44
N ASN A 521 27.77 30.71 -0.03
CA ASN A 521 27.97 29.58 0.85
C ASN A 521 27.25 29.70 2.21
N GLN A 522 26.69 28.55 2.62
CA GLN A 522 26.47 28.06 3.99
C GLN A 522 25.29 28.60 4.83
N HIS A 523 24.76 27.66 5.63
CA HIS A 523 23.76 27.76 6.72
C HIS A 523 22.28 27.74 6.27
N GLU A 524 21.39 26.80 6.62
CA GLU A 524 21.35 25.71 7.62
C GLU A 524 20.58 24.53 6.99
N ARG A 525 21.10 23.30 7.10
CA ARG A 525 20.31 22.10 6.86
C ARG A 525 19.48 21.84 8.10
N VAL A 526 18.25 22.35 8.16
CA VAL A 526 17.30 21.92 9.20
C VAL A 526 16.65 20.65 8.70
N ARG A 527 17.10 19.52 9.26
CA ARG A 527 16.38 18.26 9.14
C ARG A 527 15.10 18.44 9.94
N ASP A 528 13.94 18.40 9.29
CA ASP A 528 12.70 18.24 10.03
C ASP A 528 12.69 16.82 10.61
N GLU A 529 12.99 16.72 11.90
CA GLU A 529 13.03 15.46 12.65
C GLU A 529 11.69 14.71 12.62
N THR A 530 10.60 15.37 12.20
CA THR A 530 9.26 14.79 12.14
C THR A 530 8.78 14.39 10.74
N SER A 531 9.42 14.87 9.66
CA SER A 531 9.05 14.52 8.28
C SER A 531 10.17 13.89 7.45
N GLY A 532 11.42 13.97 7.91
CA GLY A 532 12.58 13.47 7.17
C GLY A 532 12.86 14.24 5.86
N LEU A 533 12.13 15.33 5.58
CA LEU A 533 12.26 16.15 4.38
C LEU A 533 13.14 17.38 4.67
N TYR A 534 13.96 17.78 3.69
CA TYR A 534 14.73 19.02 3.73
C TYR A 534 13.92 20.12 3.03
N ASP A 535 13.69 21.25 3.73
CA ASP A 535 12.98 22.40 3.16
C ASP A 535 13.95 23.22 2.30
N TYR A 536 13.75 23.27 0.98
CA TYR A 536 14.57 24.06 0.03
C TYR A 536 13.76 25.22 -0.57
N ASN A 537 14.34 26.42 -0.57
CA ASN A 537 13.81 27.64 -1.22
C ASN A 537 14.05 27.57 -2.76
N PRO A 538 13.06 27.86 -3.63
CA PRO A 538 12.95 27.27 -4.96
C PRO A 538 13.42 28.22 -6.07
N LYS A 539 14.62 28.02 -6.62
CA LYS A 539 14.98 28.57 -7.95
C LYS A 539 15.84 27.66 -8.83
N MET A 540 16.09 26.40 -8.45
CA MET A 540 16.91 25.48 -9.24
C MET A 540 16.11 24.23 -9.59
N LEU A 541 15.97 23.96 -10.90
CA LEU A 541 15.24 22.84 -11.54
C LEU A 541 14.01 22.37 -10.75
N ASN A 542 12.88 23.04 -10.96
CA ASN A 542 11.59 22.65 -10.37
C ASN A 542 11.00 21.39 -11.06
N CYS A 543 11.79 20.35 -11.31
CA CYS A 543 11.33 19.10 -11.93
C CYS A 543 11.41 17.94 -10.96
N HIS A 544 10.51 16.99 -11.11
CA HIS A 544 10.53 15.72 -10.40
C HIS A 544 11.03 14.61 -11.31
N ILE A 545 11.65 13.60 -10.73
CA ILE A 545 12.03 12.37 -11.42
C ILE A 545 11.10 11.27 -10.96
N VAL A 546 10.68 10.40 -11.88
CA VAL A 546 9.79 9.25 -11.62
C VAL A 546 10.57 7.95 -11.82
N PRO A 547 11.21 7.37 -10.77
CA PRO A 547 12.19 6.30 -10.95
C PRO A 547 11.64 5.04 -11.65
N CYS A 548 10.36 4.71 -11.48
CA CYS A 548 9.75 3.54 -12.10
C CYS A 548 9.59 3.66 -13.63
N LEU A 549 9.70 4.87 -14.18
CA LEU A 549 9.60 5.15 -15.62
C LEU A 549 10.96 5.34 -16.29
N LEU A 550 12.07 5.19 -15.56
CA LEU A 550 13.41 5.36 -16.11
C LEU A 550 13.70 4.38 -17.25
N SER A 551 14.46 4.83 -18.24
CA SER A 551 14.98 3.96 -19.28
C SER A 551 16.05 3.00 -18.74
N ARG A 552 16.26 1.89 -19.42
CA ARG A 552 17.34 0.95 -19.07
C ARG A 552 18.72 1.55 -19.28
N ALA A 553 19.70 1.05 -18.55
CA ALA A 553 21.09 1.43 -18.71
C ALA A 553 21.65 0.91 -20.05
N PRO A 554 22.49 1.69 -20.76
CA PRO A 554 23.14 1.22 -21.97
C PRO A 554 24.20 0.15 -21.65
N PRO A 555 24.30 -0.94 -22.41
CA PRO A 555 25.38 -1.92 -22.25
C PRO A 555 26.74 -1.36 -22.75
N PRO A 556 27.88 -1.83 -22.20
CA PRO A 556 28.02 -2.85 -21.17
C PRO A 556 27.90 -2.27 -19.75
N ILE A 557 27.06 -2.89 -18.92
CA ILE A 557 26.80 -2.47 -17.52
C ILE A 557 28.05 -2.51 -16.65
N ASP A 558 29.00 -3.39 -16.96
CA ASP A 558 30.26 -3.54 -16.20
C ASP A 558 31.10 -2.27 -16.17
N SER A 559 30.99 -1.43 -17.20
CA SER A 559 31.63 -0.10 -17.21
C SER A 559 31.15 0.80 -16.06
N PHE A 560 29.89 0.62 -15.64
CA PHE A 560 29.30 1.32 -14.51
C PHE A 560 29.49 0.58 -13.18
N THR A 561 29.52 -0.75 -13.12
CA THR A 561 29.60 -1.45 -11.81
C THR A 561 31.03 -1.75 -11.37
N SER A 562 31.97 -1.85 -12.31
CA SER A 562 33.36 -2.26 -12.08
C SER A 562 34.39 -1.37 -12.80
N PRO A 563 34.42 -0.06 -12.53
CA PRO A 563 35.38 0.84 -13.18
C PRO A 563 36.81 0.53 -12.73
N ASP A 564 37.79 0.72 -13.63
CA ASP A 564 39.22 0.61 -13.34
C ASP A 564 39.72 1.82 -12.52
N LYS A 565 39.18 1.96 -11.32
CA LYS A 565 39.42 3.05 -10.37
C LYS A 565 39.43 2.52 -8.93
N PRO A 566 40.12 3.19 -7.99
CA PRO A 566 40.07 2.81 -6.58
C PRO A 566 38.62 2.79 -6.08
N ARG A 567 38.22 1.72 -5.40
CA ARG A 567 36.80 1.45 -5.07
C ARG A 567 36.66 0.61 -3.81
N THR A 568 35.52 0.72 -3.15
CA THR A 568 35.18 -0.16 -2.03
C THR A 568 34.87 -1.58 -2.51
N PRO A 569 34.95 -2.60 -1.62
CA PRO A 569 34.22 -3.85 -1.81
C PRO A 569 32.73 -3.57 -2.11
N VAL A 570 32.05 -4.48 -2.82
CA VAL A 570 30.61 -4.32 -3.08
C VAL A 570 29.86 -4.69 -1.82
N LEU A 571 29.04 -3.76 -1.33
CA LEU A 571 28.03 -4.05 -0.32
C LEU A 571 26.79 -4.61 -1.04
N ALA A 572 26.27 -5.73 -0.55
CA ALA A 572 25.10 -6.40 -1.09
C ALA A 572 24.03 -6.59 -0.01
N PHE A 573 22.83 -6.08 -0.25
CA PHE A 573 21.63 -6.34 0.55
C PHE A 573 20.87 -7.50 -0.08
N VAL A 574 20.96 -8.67 0.53
CA VAL A 574 20.40 -9.92 0.00
C VAL A 574 19.04 -10.18 0.64
N PHE A 575 17.96 -10.08 -0.12
CA PHE A 575 16.62 -10.26 0.41
C PHE A 575 16.33 -11.73 0.76
N CYS A 576 15.77 -11.94 1.95
CA CYS A 576 15.34 -13.22 2.45
C CYS A 576 14.26 -13.81 1.52
N GLY A 577 14.23 -15.13 1.34
CA GLY A 577 13.26 -15.79 0.46
C GLY A 577 13.53 -15.63 -1.05
N LYS A 578 14.72 -15.13 -1.44
CA LYS A 578 15.16 -15.00 -2.84
C LYS A 578 14.19 -14.16 -3.70
N PHE A 579 13.55 -13.16 -3.11
CA PHE A 579 12.61 -12.28 -3.80
C PHE A 579 12.75 -10.84 -3.33
N MET A 580 12.76 -9.91 -4.28
CA MET A 580 12.68 -8.47 -4.02
C MET A 580 11.80 -7.81 -5.07
N PRO A 581 10.75 -7.08 -4.66
CA PRO A 581 9.94 -6.33 -5.59
C PRO A 581 10.70 -5.19 -6.26
N PRO A 582 10.51 -4.96 -7.58
CA PRO A 582 11.20 -3.90 -8.30
C PRO A 582 11.01 -2.49 -7.71
N SER A 583 9.83 -2.23 -7.15
CA SER A 583 9.50 -0.98 -6.44
C SER A 583 10.45 -0.62 -5.32
N PHE A 584 11.08 -1.60 -4.65
CA PHE A 584 12.02 -1.31 -3.58
C PHE A 584 13.24 -0.56 -4.11
N PHE A 585 13.75 -0.98 -5.27
CA PHE A 585 14.84 -0.26 -5.92
C PHE A 585 14.40 1.12 -6.39
N HIS A 586 13.20 1.24 -6.99
CA HIS A 586 12.67 2.55 -7.44
C HIS A 586 12.51 3.54 -6.28
N ARG A 587 11.97 3.08 -5.15
CA ARG A 587 11.82 3.87 -3.93
C ARG A 587 13.18 4.22 -3.32
N LEU A 588 14.13 3.28 -3.34
CA LEU A 588 15.50 3.54 -2.88
C LEU A 588 16.17 4.62 -3.73
N VAL A 589 16.03 4.55 -5.05
CA VAL A 589 16.53 5.57 -5.98
C VAL A 589 15.91 6.93 -5.67
N ALA A 590 14.60 7.02 -5.44
CA ALA A 590 13.95 8.26 -5.01
C ALA A 590 14.52 8.83 -3.71
N VAL A 591 14.83 7.98 -2.72
CA VAL A 591 15.51 8.40 -1.49
C VAL A 591 16.92 8.95 -1.81
N CYS A 592 17.69 8.23 -2.62
CA CYS A 592 19.04 8.63 -2.99
C CYS A 592 19.08 9.96 -3.77
N ILE A 593 18.11 10.21 -4.66
CA ILE A 593 17.97 11.48 -5.41
C ILE A 593 17.82 12.68 -4.47
N ARG A 594 17.14 12.49 -3.32
CA ARG A 594 16.99 13.54 -2.29
C ARG A 594 18.19 13.64 -1.35
N ALA A 595 19.02 12.60 -1.28
CA ALA A 595 20.17 12.53 -0.39
C ALA A 595 21.46 13.04 -1.05
N TRP A 596 21.63 12.78 -2.35
CA TRP A 596 22.87 13.07 -3.09
C TRP A 596 22.59 13.59 -4.51
N PRO A 597 23.39 14.55 -5.01
CA PRO A 597 23.33 14.98 -6.41
C PRO A 597 23.50 13.81 -7.38
N ILE A 598 22.80 13.86 -8.51
CA ILE A 598 22.86 12.80 -9.53
C ILE A 598 24.08 13.06 -10.41
N SER A 599 24.91 12.04 -10.58
CA SER A 599 26.09 12.10 -11.46
C SER A 599 25.66 12.37 -12.90
N GLN A 600 26.45 13.17 -13.62
CA GLN A 600 26.24 13.49 -15.01
C GLN A 600 27.44 13.10 -15.87
N GLU A 601 27.18 12.48 -17.01
CA GLU A 601 28.17 12.25 -18.06
C GLU A 601 27.67 12.89 -19.36
N ARG A 602 28.46 13.81 -19.94
CA ARG A 602 28.11 14.52 -21.20
C ARG A 602 26.70 15.14 -21.17
N ASP A 603 26.37 15.84 -20.09
CA ASP A 603 25.08 16.48 -19.82
C ASP A 603 23.88 15.51 -19.70
N GLN A 604 24.12 14.22 -19.50
CA GLN A 604 23.08 13.23 -19.24
C GLN A 604 23.16 12.70 -17.81
N TYR A 605 22.02 12.63 -17.13
CA TYR A 605 21.93 12.01 -15.81
C TYR A 605 22.24 10.51 -15.89
N CYS A 606 23.14 10.04 -15.03
CA CYS A 606 23.48 8.63 -14.89
C CYS A 606 22.45 7.89 -14.04
N LEU A 607 21.20 7.92 -14.50
CA LEU A 607 20.04 7.39 -13.79
C LEU A 607 19.21 6.49 -14.72
N PHE A 608 19.06 5.23 -14.34
CA PHE A 608 18.45 4.20 -15.18
C PHE A 608 17.60 3.23 -14.35
N ASN A 609 16.66 2.55 -15.01
CA ASN A 609 15.91 1.46 -14.38
C ASN A 609 16.84 0.26 -14.18
N GLY A 610 17.32 0.10 -12.94
CA GLY A 610 18.30 -0.92 -12.55
C GLY A 610 19.66 -0.41 -12.11
N LEU A 611 19.99 0.87 -12.35
CA LEU A 611 21.30 1.45 -12.03
C LEU A 611 21.18 2.95 -11.78
N ALA A 612 21.81 3.44 -10.71
CA ALA A 612 21.88 4.87 -10.41
C ALA A 612 23.27 5.25 -9.89
N ILE A 613 23.75 6.43 -10.30
CA ILE A 613 25.05 6.97 -9.89
C ILE A 613 24.84 8.37 -9.29
N PHE A 614 25.41 8.58 -8.10
CA PHE A 614 25.30 9.82 -7.33
C PHE A 614 26.68 10.35 -6.95
N ASP A 615 26.82 11.67 -6.93
CA ASP A 615 28.05 12.35 -6.52
C ASP A 615 28.01 12.57 -5.00
N LEU A 616 28.95 11.96 -4.27
CA LEU A 616 29.08 12.20 -2.83
C LEU A 616 29.90 13.47 -2.57
N ASN A 617 30.86 13.76 -3.45
CA ASN A 617 31.59 15.03 -3.60
C ASN A 617 32.31 15.02 -4.97
N SER A 618 33.22 15.98 -5.21
CA SER A 618 34.01 16.05 -6.46
C SER A 618 34.96 14.88 -6.70
N ILE A 619 35.12 13.98 -5.72
CA ILE A 619 36.09 12.89 -5.73
C ILE A 619 35.41 11.52 -5.73
N TYR A 620 34.32 11.34 -4.99
CA TYR A 620 33.70 10.03 -4.76
C TYR A 620 32.29 9.98 -5.34
N THR A 621 32.00 8.87 -6.02
CA THR A 621 30.66 8.56 -6.55
C THR A 621 30.10 7.30 -5.90
N LEU A 622 28.83 7.34 -5.54
CA LEU A 622 28.05 6.19 -5.11
C LEU A 622 27.37 5.56 -6.33
N ARG A 623 27.55 4.26 -6.50
CA ARG A 623 26.88 3.47 -7.54
C ARG A 623 25.98 2.44 -6.87
N ILE A 624 24.71 2.43 -7.23
CA ILE A 624 23.73 1.43 -6.79
C ILE A 624 23.08 0.74 -7.98
N TRP A 625 22.88 -0.56 -7.87
CA TRP A 625 22.18 -1.36 -8.88
C TRP A 625 21.49 -2.55 -8.22
N TYR A 626 20.62 -3.24 -8.93
CA TYR A 626 20.03 -4.48 -8.41
C TYR A 626 20.04 -5.59 -9.45
N MET A 627 20.12 -6.83 -8.98
CA MET A 627 20.00 -8.05 -9.77
C MET A 627 19.21 -9.07 -8.96
N ASP A 628 18.27 -9.76 -9.60
CA ASP A 628 17.33 -10.68 -8.96
C ASP A 628 16.74 -10.11 -7.66
N TYR A 629 17.18 -10.61 -6.51
CA TYR A 629 16.73 -10.24 -5.17
C TYR A 629 17.83 -9.56 -4.34
N ILE A 630 18.81 -8.93 -4.99
CA ILE A 630 19.95 -8.31 -4.35
C ILE A 630 20.12 -6.87 -4.83
N ILE A 631 20.23 -5.94 -3.87
CA ILE A 631 20.66 -4.56 -4.14
C ILE A 631 22.14 -4.44 -3.81
N TYR A 632 22.91 -3.91 -4.75
CA TYR A 632 24.34 -3.71 -4.63
C TYR A 632 24.65 -2.22 -4.51
N ALA A 633 25.68 -1.91 -3.72
CA ALA A 633 26.22 -0.57 -3.56
C ALA A 633 27.75 -0.60 -3.57
N ARG A 634 28.35 0.39 -4.22
CA ARG A 634 29.82 0.59 -4.25
C ARG A 634 30.15 2.07 -4.30
N ILE A 635 31.22 2.46 -3.62
CA ILE A 635 31.80 3.80 -3.73
C ILE A 635 33.07 3.75 -4.57
N VAL A 636 33.18 4.68 -5.51
CA VAL A 636 34.29 4.76 -6.46
C VAL A 636 34.98 6.11 -6.32
N CYS A 637 36.31 6.08 -6.23
CA CYS A 637 37.16 7.25 -6.23
C CYS A 637 37.51 7.65 -7.67
N CYS A 638 37.08 8.84 -8.09
CA CYS A 638 37.31 9.40 -9.41
C CYS A 638 38.65 10.13 -9.54
N SER A 639 39.36 10.40 -8.43
CA SER A 639 40.67 11.06 -8.41
C SER A 639 41.81 10.06 -8.20
N GLU A 640 42.88 10.22 -8.96
CA GLU A 640 44.07 9.34 -8.89
C GLU A 640 44.84 9.47 -7.55
N ASN A 641 44.72 10.60 -6.87
CA ASN A 641 45.48 10.92 -5.66
C ASN A 641 44.71 10.70 -4.34
N ALA A 642 43.41 10.41 -4.41
CA ALA A 642 42.57 10.33 -3.22
C ALA A 642 42.42 8.88 -2.71
N LYS A 643 42.58 8.71 -1.39
CA LYS A 643 42.44 7.42 -0.69
C LYS A 643 41.03 7.28 -0.11
N LEU A 644 40.48 6.07 -0.13
CA LEU A 644 39.18 5.76 0.50
C LEU A 644 39.21 5.91 2.03
N ASP A 645 40.37 5.68 2.65
CA ASP A 645 40.57 5.74 4.11
C ASP A 645 40.20 7.11 4.72
N ASN A 646 40.32 8.20 3.96
CA ASN A 646 39.96 9.55 4.43
C ASN A 646 38.45 9.82 4.39
N PHE A 647 37.65 8.88 3.88
CA PHE A 647 36.23 9.06 3.59
C PHE A 647 35.32 8.04 4.31
N VAL A 648 35.88 7.22 5.19
CA VAL A 648 35.19 6.09 5.86
C VAL A 648 33.90 6.51 6.56
N TRP A 649 33.90 7.61 7.32
CA TRP A 649 32.70 8.10 8.02
C TRP A 649 31.51 8.34 7.05
N ARG A 650 31.79 8.86 5.85
CA ARG A 650 30.78 9.15 4.84
C ARG A 650 30.32 7.87 4.14
N ILE A 651 31.21 6.88 3.99
CA ILE A 651 30.86 5.52 3.52
C ILE A 651 29.87 4.86 4.50
N GLN A 652 30.11 4.99 5.81
CA GLN A 652 29.21 4.48 6.84
C GLN A 652 27.86 5.22 6.84
N GLU A 653 27.84 6.54 6.68
CA GLU A 653 26.59 7.31 6.55
C GLU A 653 25.75 6.84 5.35
N VAL A 654 26.41 6.59 4.20
CA VAL A 654 25.75 6.03 3.01
C VAL A 654 25.13 4.67 3.34
N ARG A 655 25.89 3.75 3.96
CA ARG A 655 25.36 2.44 4.36
C ARG A 655 24.15 2.55 5.28
N HIS A 656 24.23 3.37 6.33
CA HIS A 656 23.12 3.57 7.27
C HIS A 656 21.88 4.12 6.55
N THR A 657 22.06 5.08 5.64
CA THR A 657 20.97 5.64 4.84
C THR A 657 20.31 4.56 3.98
N LEU A 658 21.09 3.77 3.24
CA LEU A 658 20.56 2.69 2.40
C LEU A 658 19.85 1.61 3.24
N LYS A 659 20.47 1.16 4.33
CA LYS A 659 19.94 0.13 5.23
C LYS A 659 18.62 0.56 5.86
N ASN A 660 18.57 1.74 6.46
CA ASN A 660 17.37 2.23 7.14
C ASN A 660 16.23 2.43 6.12
N SER A 661 16.52 3.00 4.96
CA SER A 661 15.52 3.17 3.90
C SER A 661 14.93 1.84 3.43
N LEU A 662 15.77 0.82 3.22
CA LEU A 662 15.31 -0.51 2.82
C LEU A 662 14.50 -1.20 3.93
N GLN A 663 14.88 -1.02 5.19
CA GLN A 663 14.14 -1.55 6.32
C GLN A 663 12.76 -0.90 6.46
N ASP A 664 12.65 0.41 6.21
CA ASP A 664 11.38 1.15 6.24
C ASP A 664 10.40 0.71 5.14
N PHE A 665 10.89 0.11 4.06
CA PHE A 665 10.04 -0.37 2.96
C PHE A 665 9.36 -1.69 3.26
N VAL A 666 9.79 -2.39 4.31
CA VAL A 666 9.33 -3.74 4.64
C VAL A 666 8.47 -3.70 5.89
N HIS A 667 7.24 -4.18 5.78
CA HIS A 667 6.29 -4.25 6.88
C HIS A 667 6.55 -5.41 7.86
N GLN A 668 7.70 -6.08 7.80
CA GLN A 668 7.98 -7.26 8.62
C GLN A 668 8.72 -6.93 9.92
N SER A 669 8.39 -7.67 10.98
CA SER A 669 9.07 -7.60 12.28
C SER A 669 10.50 -8.19 12.29
N SER A 670 10.93 -8.86 11.22
CA SER A 670 12.28 -9.42 11.03
C SER A 670 13.03 -8.68 9.92
N PRO A 671 14.38 -8.63 9.95
CA PRO A 671 15.15 -8.04 8.87
C PRO A 671 14.87 -8.79 7.56
N ALA A 672 14.35 -8.06 6.59
CA ALA A 672 13.94 -8.61 5.29
C ALA A 672 15.12 -8.97 4.40
N PHE A 673 16.33 -8.56 4.78
CA PHE A 673 17.56 -8.77 4.03
C PHE A 673 18.76 -8.96 4.96
N GLU A 674 19.79 -9.60 4.44
CA GLU A 674 21.10 -9.75 5.07
C GLU A 674 22.14 -8.86 4.38
N GLU A 675 22.96 -8.18 5.17
CA GLU A 675 24.13 -7.44 4.66
C GLU A 675 25.26 -8.42 4.33
N ASN A 676 25.76 -8.34 3.10
CA ASN A 676 26.81 -9.19 2.56
C ASN A 676 27.89 -8.32 1.90
N ILE A 677 29.11 -8.84 1.82
CA ILE A 677 30.20 -8.24 1.06
C ILE A 677 30.59 -9.18 -0.08
N GLN A 678 30.70 -8.66 -1.30
CA GLN A 678 31.29 -9.40 -2.40
C GLN A 678 32.82 -9.43 -2.28
N CYS A 679 33.40 -10.59 -2.57
CA CYS A 679 34.83 -10.80 -2.74
C CYS A 679 35.50 -9.61 -3.47
N PRO A 680 36.47 -8.92 -2.86
CA PRO A 680 37.15 -7.76 -3.46
C PRO A 680 37.89 -8.09 -4.77
N ASP A 681 38.45 -9.29 -4.86
CA ASP A 681 39.24 -9.76 -5.99
C ASP A 681 38.39 -10.28 -7.17
N MET A 682 37.07 -10.36 -6.98
CA MET A 682 36.16 -10.80 -8.04
C MET A 682 35.68 -9.61 -8.87
N LYS A 683 35.66 -9.76 -10.20
CA LYS A 683 34.84 -8.89 -11.05
C LYS A 683 33.37 -9.06 -10.61
N VAL A 684 32.57 -7.98 -10.65
CA VAL A 684 31.17 -8.02 -10.20
C VAL A 684 30.46 -9.20 -10.86
N SER A 685 30.12 -10.21 -10.06
CA SER A 685 29.33 -11.35 -10.54
C SER A 685 27.87 -11.01 -10.37
N LEU A 686 27.12 -11.13 -11.47
CA LEU A 686 25.68 -10.89 -11.52
C LEU A 686 24.86 -12.10 -11.03
N HIS A 687 25.51 -13.17 -10.55
CA HIS A 687 24.85 -14.45 -10.20
C HIS A 687 25.02 -14.83 -8.72
N ASN A 688 25.08 -13.85 -7.82
CA ASN A 688 25.13 -14.04 -6.36
C ASN A 688 26.35 -14.85 -5.87
N LYS A 689 27.40 -14.93 -6.70
CA LYS A 689 28.62 -15.68 -6.36
C LYS A 689 29.58 -14.79 -5.55
N GLY A 690 30.36 -15.43 -4.69
CA GLY A 690 31.41 -14.76 -3.91
C GLY A 690 30.88 -13.74 -2.91
N LEU A 691 29.66 -13.91 -2.43
CA LEU A 691 29.07 -13.11 -1.35
C LEU A 691 29.37 -13.76 0.00
N PHE A 692 29.87 -12.96 0.93
CA PHE A 692 30.14 -13.35 2.31
C PHE A 692 29.18 -12.61 3.23
N ARG A 693 28.51 -13.33 4.13
CA ARG A 693 27.62 -12.70 5.10
C ARG A 693 28.46 -11.93 6.10
N VAL A 694 28.07 -10.70 6.38
CA VAL A 694 28.78 -9.86 7.36
C VAL A 694 28.91 -10.55 8.72
N LYS A 695 27.84 -11.22 9.17
CA LYS A 695 27.82 -11.98 10.43
C LYS A 695 28.79 -13.16 10.50
N GLN A 696 29.27 -13.68 9.36
CA GLN A 696 30.28 -14.75 9.38
C GLN A 696 31.63 -14.21 9.87
N PHE A 697 31.93 -12.95 9.53
CA PHE A 697 33.16 -12.32 9.99
C PHE A 697 33.18 -12.11 11.50
N ASP A 698 32.04 -12.11 12.21
CA ASP A 698 31.99 -11.99 13.68
C ASP A 698 32.85 -13.03 14.38
N TYR A 699 32.96 -14.23 13.80
CA TYR A 699 33.69 -15.38 14.36
C TYR A 699 34.92 -15.77 13.54
N GLU A 700 34.96 -15.45 12.24
CA GLU A 700 36.03 -15.83 11.33
C GLU A 700 36.87 -14.62 10.90
N THR A 701 38.19 -14.68 11.09
CA THR A 701 39.11 -13.61 10.68
C THR A 701 39.49 -13.70 9.20
N GLU A 702 39.40 -14.89 8.60
CA GLU A 702 39.69 -15.14 7.19
C GLU A 702 38.70 -16.17 6.63
N MET A 703 38.18 -15.93 5.43
CA MET A 703 37.28 -16.86 4.73
C MET A 703 37.85 -17.26 3.37
N SER A 704 37.82 -18.55 3.04
CA SER A 704 38.23 -19.03 1.72
C SER A 704 37.15 -18.67 0.68
N CYS A 705 37.55 -18.06 -0.44
CA CYS A 705 36.64 -17.74 -1.54
C CYS A 705 36.51 -18.92 -2.49
N PRO A 706 35.34 -19.59 -2.59
CA PRO A 706 35.18 -20.78 -3.42
C PRO A 706 34.94 -20.48 -4.91
N VAL A 707 34.84 -19.20 -5.28
CA VAL A 707 34.34 -18.77 -6.60
C VAL A 707 35.44 -18.21 -7.50
N CYS A 708 36.45 -17.56 -6.94
CA CYS A 708 37.52 -16.99 -7.77
C CYS A 708 38.35 -18.11 -8.41
N SER A 709 38.82 -17.87 -9.63
CA SER A 709 39.65 -18.82 -10.38
C SER A 709 40.96 -19.17 -9.68
N ILE A 710 41.38 -18.34 -8.72
CA ILE A 710 42.54 -18.55 -7.85
C ILE A 710 42.01 -18.69 -6.41
N PRO A 711 42.26 -19.83 -5.73
CA PRO A 711 41.97 -19.97 -4.31
C PRO A 711 42.71 -18.90 -3.51
N HIS A 712 41.97 -18.08 -2.78
CA HIS A 712 42.51 -17.05 -1.90
C HIS A 712 41.61 -16.90 -0.67
N THR A 713 42.16 -16.31 0.39
CA THR A 713 41.42 -15.97 1.60
C THR A 713 41.06 -14.49 1.59
N VAL A 714 39.82 -14.18 1.95
CA VAL A 714 39.33 -12.83 2.16
C VAL A 714 39.45 -12.55 3.65
N LYS A 715 40.31 -11.58 4.01
CA LYS A 715 40.50 -11.17 5.41
C LYS A 715 39.35 -10.27 5.86
N ARG A 716 38.94 -10.42 7.13
CA ARG A 716 37.95 -9.55 7.78
C ARG A 716 38.34 -8.08 7.65
N SER A 717 39.60 -7.74 7.93
CA SER A 717 40.11 -6.37 7.86
C SER A 717 39.90 -5.76 6.47
N ASP A 718 40.14 -6.51 5.40
CA ASP A 718 40.03 -6.01 4.02
C ASP A 718 38.57 -5.92 3.54
N ALA A 719 37.72 -6.89 3.91
CA ALA A 719 36.31 -6.90 3.53
C ALA A 719 35.48 -5.83 4.27
N MET A 720 35.78 -5.60 5.55
CA MET A 720 34.97 -4.79 6.45
C MET A 720 35.45 -3.33 6.58
N LYS A 721 36.72 -3.05 6.23
CA LYS A 721 37.43 -1.76 6.44
C LYS A 721 36.59 -0.50 6.20
N HIS A 722 35.83 -0.49 5.10
CA HIS A 722 35.13 0.70 4.64
C HIS A 722 33.68 0.76 5.13
N TRP A 723 32.93 -0.33 4.98
CA TRP A 723 31.49 -0.36 5.24
C TRP A 723 31.14 -0.62 6.71
N PHE A 724 32.03 -1.25 7.47
CA PHE A 724 31.77 -1.76 8.82
C PHE A 724 32.92 -1.43 9.79
N ASN A 725 33.59 -0.28 9.61
CA ASN A 725 34.76 0.08 10.41
C ASN A 725 34.50 0.07 11.93
N GLU A 726 33.34 0.55 12.37
CA GLU A 726 32.90 0.47 13.78
C GLU A 726 32.92 -0.95 14.38
N MET A 727 32.68 -1.99 13.55
CA MET A 727 32.68 -3.39 13.99
C MET A 727 34.09 -4.01 14.02
N LEU A 728 35.10 -3.29 13.53
CA LEU A 728 36.51 -3.67 13.71
C LEU A 728 37.00 -3.18 15.08
N ASP A 729 36.64 -1.96 15.46
CA ASP A 729 37.07 -1.34 16.73
C ASP A 729 36.42 -1.99 17.98
N GLN A 730 35.18 -2.50 17.88
CA GLN A 730 34.46 -3.14 18.99
C GLN A 730 35.04 -4.50 19.41
N ASN A 731 35.63 -5.27 18.50
CA ASN A 731 36.21 -6.57 18.82
C ASN A 731 37.66 -6.49 19.29
N GLU A 732 38.39 -5.41 18.99
CA GLU A 732 39.73 -5.18 19.56
C GLU A 732 39.65 -4.91 21.07
N THR A 733 38.57 -4.28 21.53
CA THR A 733 38.33 -4.06 22.97
C THR A 733 37.84 -5.31 23.69
N ASP A 734 37.05 -6.17 23.05
CA ASP A 734 36.60 -7.45 23.63
C ASP A 734 37.68 -8.57 23.58
N MET A 735 38.66 -8.47 22.67
CA MET A 735 39.84 -9.36 22.64
C MET A 735 40.95 -8.94 23.62
N GLU A 736 40.96 -7.70 24.12
CA GLU A 736 41.87 -7.28 25.20
C GLU A 736 41.35 -7.62 26.61
N ILE A 737 40.10 -8.08 26.74
CA ILE A 737 39.44 -8.39 28.02
C ILE A 737 39.29 -9.91 28.28
N ASN A 738 39.60 -10.77 27.31
CA ASN A 738 39.76 -12.22 27.50
C ASN A 738 41.23 -12.63 27.44
#